data_AF-A0A8H5B8U4-F1
#
_entry.id   AF-A0A8H5B8U4-F1
#
_cell.length_a   1.000
_cell.length_b   1.000
_cell.length_c   1.000
_cell.angle_alpha   90.00
_cell.angle_beta   90.00
_cell.angle_gamma   90.00
#
_symmetry.space_group_name_H-M   'P 1'
#
loop_
_entity.id
_entity.type
_entity.pdbx_description
1 polymer ?
#
loop_
_entity_poly.entity_id
_entity_poly.type
_entity_poly.pdbx_seq_one_letter_code
_entity_poly.pdbx_strand_id
1 'polypeptide(L)'
;MDALFGGADSLAEGRPKRSPRRTFAADEPEARNAYMFTKPPRDPKDFLWLMTEEPHRSRRMAIMKAHPEVTKLMGYEPLTKYVVFGVVALQIACAVLLRNHSPFSPLFIFVAYAIGGTANHNLFLAIHEITHNLAFPGIARNKLLAIFANLPIGIPYSAAFKGYHMEHHKFMGQDGIDTDLPTRIELLFLNNVLGKVFFATFQILFYALRPTFVRVQRFTKWHVLNIIVQAIFDYLLVSNLGSRPVVYLIMSSFFAGSLHPCAGHFIAEHYLWDGTEQETYSYYGPLNVLAYNVGYHNEHHDFPSVPWTRLPALRKLAPEFYDNIPSHPSWPMIIVNFIRDKEVGIYARAKRLAKGQTVQPAKVVPGSVCVSDMSDSEEESSVASDKIQVRDMPTPHETTPSKKSIVVLGAGVIGITTALKLQQSGNYQVSIVSDIIPSDPKSIRYTSRPTSSVTSPDFSHLASSLTMDTVFEEETFDVMWKLSEPGSEAEECFLRVPQSEHFFVPRPQPEPLEKMPNFRHLKPEELIPGAIAGVTFTTVTIDVPIYLNYLLMKFCGLGGRVLRGSLMHINPLLEGGTKLFSGGGVHDPLPEALIVCTGISSRFLGGVEDKDVYPIRGQTVLIRAPWVRFGRTEYLDDSGACTYIIPRRSSDVIVGGTRVPNDWYPVPRPEITQDILERALKLCPELAPPEIRAIRAPTVDDLMPHVISEGCGLRPARKGGLRLELEWVEGEKVKRAGRIPVVHNYGHGGYGYQASWGCANRVLALIDDVFSPVGK
;
A
#
# COMPACT_ATOMS: atom_id res chain seq x y z
N MET A 1 1.17 -32.62 25.82
CA MET A 1 0.95 -31.64 26.90
C MET A 1 0.43 -30.37 26.25
N ASP A 2 -0.89 -30.34 26.13
CA ASP A 2 -1.64 -29.27 25.49
C ASP A 2 -1.44 -27.95 26.24
N ALA A 3 -1.26 -26.85 25.50
CA ALA A 3 -1.22 -25.52 26.09
C ALA A 3 -2.59 -25.25 26.73
N LEU A 4 -2.64 -25.41 28.05
CA LEU A 4 -3.78 -25.04 28.89
C LEU A 4 -3.99 -23.54 28.73
N PHE A 5 -4.99 -23.16 27.92
CA PHE A 5 -5.55 -21.81 27.74
C PHE A 5 -4.64 -20.76 27.04
N GLY A 6 -5.15 -20.11 25.98
CA GLY A 6 -4.78 -18.73 25.65
C GLY A 6 -3.81 -18.50 24.48
N GLY A 7 -4.23 -18.76 23.25
CA GLY A 7 -3.80 -17.97 22.09
C GLY A 7 -5.07 -17.42 21.46
N ALA A 8 -5.16 -16.08 21.41
CA ALA A 8 -6.31 -15.24 21.03
C ALA A 8 -7.64 -15.99 20.77
N ASP A 9 -8.48 -16.14 21.80
CA ASP A 9 -9.78 -16.79 21.66
C ASP A 9 -10.80 -15.80 21.05
N SER A 10 -11.56 -16.22 20.04
CA SER A 10 -12.72 -15.46 19.55
C SER A 10 -13.95 -15.79 20.44
N LEU A 11 -14.68 -14.77 20.91
CA LEU A 11 -15.82 -14.96 21.82
C LEU A 11 -17.03 -15.65 21.13
N ALA A 12 -17.00 -15.78 19.80
CA ALA A 12 -18.09 -16.32 19.00
C ALA A 12 -18.00 -17.83 18.72
N GLU A 13 -16.84 -18.47 18.93
CA GLU A 13 -16.65 -19.88 18.62
C GLU A 13 -16.83 -20.77 19.85
N GLY A 14 -18.01 -21.39 19.97
CA GLY A 14 -18.20 -22.53 20.84
C GLY A 14 -17.15 -23.61 20.52
N ARG A 15 -16.33 -23.99 21.50
CA ARG A 15 -15.27 -25.01 21.37
C ARG A 15 -15.83 -26.27 20.69
N PRO A 16 -15.28 -26.72 19.55
CA PRO A 16 -14.21 -27.73 19.59
C PRO A 16 -13.21 -27.69 18.40
N LYS A 17 -11.98 -28.17 18.67
CA LYS A 17 -10.81 -28.34 17.77
C LYS A 17 -10.07 -27.06 17.36
N ARG A 18 -8.86 -26.92 17.91
CA ARG A 18 -7.82 -25.93 17.62
C ARG A 18 -7.54 -25.89 16.11
N SER A 19 -7.76 -24.74 15.47
CA SER A 19 -7.24 -24.44 14.13
C SER A 19 -5.71 -24.63 14.14
N PRO A 20 -5.10 -25.36 13.19
CA PRO A 20 -3.64 -25.49 13.15
C PRO A 20 -2.99 -24.11 13.02
N ARG A 21 -2.14 -23.73 13.99
CA ARG A 21 -1.58 -22.37 14.07
C ARG A 21 -0.49 -22.08 13.03
N ARG A 22 -0.13 -23.07 12.21
CA ARG A 22 0.75 -22.94 11.04
C ARG A 22 0.32 -23.95 9.97
N THR A 23 0.12 -23.50 8.73
CA THR A 23 0.16 -24.40 7.58
C THR A 23 1.62 -24.75 7.33
N PHE A 24 2.01 -26.00 7.59
CA PHE A 24 3.34 -26.51 7.22
C PHE A 24 3.55 -26.40 5.71
N ALA A 25 4.78 -26.19 5.27
CA ALA A 25 5.16 -26.42 3.89
C ALA A 25 5.04 -27.93 3.62
N ALA A 26 4.37 -28.31 2.54
CA ALA A 26 4.10 -29.70 2.22
C ALA A 26 5.38 -30.40 1.71
N ASP A 27 6.09 -31.08 2.62
CA ASP A 27 7.12 -32.06 2.29
C ASP A 27 6.60 -33.49 2.58
N GLU A 28 5.38 -33.82 2.14
CA GLU A 28 4.90 -35.21 2.11
C GLU A 28 4.34 -35.59 0.72
N PRO A 29 4.77 -36.74 0.14
CA PRO A 29 4.38 -37.14 -1.23
C PRO A 29 2.90 -37.52 -1.40
N GLU A 30 2.14 -37.68 -0.31
CA GLU A 30 0.78 -38.23 -0.32
C GLU A 30 -0.33 -37.17 -0.33
N ALA A 31 0.00 -35.87 -0.21
CA ALA A 31 -0.98 -34.78 -0.18
C ALA A 31 -1.47 -34.32 -1.59
N ARG A 32 -1.48 -35.20 -2.59
CA ARG A 32 -1.90 -34.84 -3.97
C ARG A 32 -3.40 -34.86 -4.22
N ASN A 33 -4.23 -35.30 -3.28
CA ASN A 33 -5.67 -35.52 -3.54
C ASN A 33 -6.65 -34.85 -2.55
N ALA A 34 -6.24 -33.80 -1.84
CA ALA A 34 -7.18 -33.04 -1.01
C ALA A 34 -7.00 -31.54 -1.17
N TYR A 35 -8.07 -30.90 -1.66
CA TYR A 35 -8.32 -29.47 -1.58
C TYR A 35 -8.04 -28.94 -0.17
N MET A 36 -6.90 -28.28 0.02
CA MET A 36 -6.69 -27.32 1.11
C MET A 36 -5.80 -26.18 0.64
N PHE A 37 -6.28 -24.97 0.91
CA PHE A 37 -5.57 -23.71 0.74
C PHE A 37 -4.11 -23.80 1.18
N THR A 38 -3.16 -23.73 0.25
CA THR A 38 -1.79 -23.38 0.62
C THR A 38 -1.69 -21.85 0.65
N LYS A 39 -2.01 -21.27 1.80
CA LYS A 39 -1.44 -19.99 2.25
C LYS A 39 0.08 -20.01 1.96
N PRO A 40 0.74 -18.87 1.69
CA PRO A 40 2.18 -18.87 1.42
C PRO A 40 2.89 -19.67 2.52
N PRO A 41 3.76 -20.63 2.16
CA PRO A 41 4.44 -21.46 3.13
C PRO A 41 5.20 -20.54 4.09
N ARG A 42 4.78 -20.55 5.36
CA ARG A 42 5.40 -19.74 6.40
C ARG A 42 6.68 -20.45 6.83
N ASP A 43 7.83 -20.02 6.33
CA ASP A 43 9.11 -20.46 6.89
C ASP A 43 9.12 -20.11 8.38
N PRO A 44 9.22 -21.09 9.30
CA PRO A 44 9.28 -20.83 10.74
C PRO A 44 10.51 -19.99 11.16
N LYS A 45 11.44 -19.75 10.24
CA LYS A 45 12.67 -18.95 10.39
C LYS A 45 12.59 -17.57 9.73
N ASP A 46 11.43 -17.13 9.23
CA ASP A 46 11.25 -15.76 8.72
C ASP A 46 9.94 -15.13 9.18
N PHE A 47 9.84 -13.80 9.07
CA PHE A 47 8.66 -13.02 9.43
C PHE A 47 7.48 -13.30 8.50
N LEU A 48 6.25 -13.04 9.00
CA LEU A 48 5.09 -13.00 8.11
C LEU A 48 5.10 -11.69 7.31
N TRP A 49 5.54 -11.77 6.06
CA TRP A 49 5.53 -10.63 5.16
C TRP A 49 4.10 -10.38 4.62
N LEU A 50 3.53 -9.24 4.99
CA LEU A 50 2.19 -8.82 4.56
C LEU A 50 2.28 -7.70 3.52
N MET A 51 1.43 -7.81 2.50
CA MET A 51 1.32 -6.84 1.40
C MET A 51 0.10 -5.92 1.57
N THR A 52 -0.69 -6.13 2.62
CA THR A 52 -1.86 -5.32 3.01
C THR A 52 -1.43 -4.09 3.82
N GLU A 53 -2.22 -3.02 3.78
CA GLU A 53 -2.01 -1.88 4.70
C GLU A 53 -2.29 -2.28 6.15
N GLU A 54 -1.81 -1.49 7.11
CA GLU A 54 -2.11 -1.75 8.53
C GLU A 54 -3.62 -1.58 8.77
N PRO A 55 -4.26 -2.47 9.57
CA PRO A 55 -5.71 -2.57 9.64
C PRO A 55 -6.39 -1.42 10.40
N HIS A 56 -5.64 -0.68 11.22
CA HIS A 56 -6.19 0.32 12.14
C HIS A 56 -6.68 1.57 11.42
N ARG A 57 -5.98 2.03 10.38
CA ARG A 57 -6.44 3.18 9.59
C ARG A 57 -7.77 2.88 8.89
N SER A 58 -7.88 1.74 8.23
CA SER A 58 -9.09 1.38 7.48
C SER A 58 -10.27 1.18 8.44
N ARG A 59 -10.04 0.53 9.60
CA ARG A 59 -11.05 0.36 10.64
C ARG A 59 -11.44 1.67 11.31
N ARG A 60 -10.49 2.56 11.64
CA ARG A 60 -10.76 3.93 12.13
C ARG A 60 -11.69 4.68 11.18
N MET A 61 -11.41 4.66 9.88
CA MET A 61 -12.25 5.34 8.88
C MET A 61 -13.66 4.75 8.81
N ALA A 62 -13.79 3.42 8.91
CA ALA A 62 -15.08 2.76 8.94
C ALA A 62 -15.89 3.10 10.20
N ILE A 63 -15.25 3.07 11.39
CA ILE A 63 -15.88 3.45 12.67
C ILE A 63 -16.28 4.93 12.65
N MET A 64 -15.43 5.85 12.17
CA MET A 64 -15.79 7.27 12.08
C MET A 64 -16.99 7.53 11.17
N LYS A 65 -17.19 6.69 10.16
CA LYS A 65 -18.33 6.78 9.24
C LYS A 65 -19.61 6.23 9.87
N ALA A 66 -19.53 5.12 10.59
CA ALA A 66 -20.68 4.48 11.24
C ALA A 66 -21.09 5.19 12.55
N HIS A 67 -20.09 5.65 13.31
CA HIS A 67 -20.21 6.26 14.64
C HIS A 67 -19.47 7.60 14.70
N PRO A 68 -19.95 8.66 14.02
CA PRO A 68 -19.31 9.98 14.03
C PRO A 68 -19.19 10.57 15.46
N GLU A 69 -20.07 10.15 16.38
CA GLU A 69 -20.04 10.49 17.80
C GLU A 69 -18.80 9.99 18.54
N VAL A 70 -17.98 9.10 17.95
CA VAL A 70 -16.69 8.68 18.49
C VAL A 70 -15.76 9.87 18.81
N THR A 71 -15.89 10.95 18.05
CA THR A 71 -15.16 12.20 18.26
C THR A 71 -15.42 12.83 19.62
N LYS A 72 -16.59 12.56 20.25
CA LYS A 72 -16.93 13.04 21.60
C LYS A 72 -16.10 12.36 22.69
N LEU A 73 -15.55 11.18 22.41
CA LEU A 73 -14.67 10.46 23.34
C LEU A 73 -13.25 11.02 23.32
N MET A 74 -12.86 11.73 22.26
CA MET A 74 -11.50 12.26 22.10
C MET A 74 -11.23 13.43 23.04
N GLY A 75 -9.95 13.63 23.36
CA GLY A 75 -9.47 14.79 24.09
C GLY A 75 -8.67 14.42 25.33
N TYR A 76 -8.57 15.36 26.25
CA TYR A 76 -7.67 15.23 27.40
C TYR A 76 -8.31 14.47 28.56
N GLU A 77 -7.45 13.83 29.35
CA GLU A 77 -7.79 13.13 30.58
C GLU A 77 -6.97 13.69 31.76
N PRO A 78 -7.55 14.65 32.52
CA PRO A 78 -6.87 15.27 33.65
C PRO A 78 -6.52 14.28 34.78
N LEU A 79 -7.19 13.14 34.89
CA LEU A 79 -6.88 12.15 35.93
C LEU A 79 -5.45 11.61 35.82
N THR A 80 -4.92 11.53 34.60
CA THR A 80 -3.58 10.97 34.31
C THR A 80 -2.48 11.61 35.15
N LYS A 81 -2.49 12.93 35.33
CA LYS A 81 -1.44 13.64 36.10
C LYS A 81 -1.48 13.31 37.60
N TYR A 82 -2.66 13.05 38.17
CA TYR A 82 -2.81 12.72 39.58
C TYR A 82 -2.37 11.29 39.85
N VAL A 83 -2.72 10.36 38.95
CA VAL A 83 -2.23 8.97 39.03
C VAL A 83 -0.71 8.94 38.91
N VAL A 84 -0.13 9.64 37.92
CA VAL A 84 1.33 9.76 37.76
C VAL A 84 1.98 10.29 39.04
N PHE A 85 1.46 11.37 39.61
CA PHE A 85 2.02 11.93 40.84
C PHE A 85 1.97 10.94 42.00
N GLY A 86 0.84 10.24 42.19
CA GLY A 86 0.70 9.23 43.24
C GLY A 86 1.67 8.06 43.07
N VAL A 87 1.86 7.58 41.84
CA VAL A 87 2.75 6.45 41.55
C VAL A 87 4.23 6.85 41.66
N VAL A 88 4.61 8.05 41.21
CA VAL A 88 5.95 8.60 41.44
C VAL A 88 6.24 8.75 42.94
N ALA A 89 5.29 9.28 43.70
CA ALA A 89 5.42 9.41 45.15
C ALA A 89 5.58 8.04 45.84
N LEU A 90 4.80 7.04 45.43
CA LEU A 90 4.91 5.65 45.91
C LEU A 90 6.33 5.09 45.65
N GLN A 91 6.84 5.25 44.43
CA GLN A 91 8.18 4.76 44.10
C GLN A 91 9.27 5.43 44.93
N ILE A 92 9.22 6.76 45.06
CA ILE A 92 10.18 7.51 45.88
C ILE A 92 10.08 7.07 47.34
N ALA A 93 8.87 6.90 47.88
CA ALA A 93 8.67 6.44 49.25
C ALA A 93 9.28 5.03 49.47
N CYS A 94 9.01 4.08 48.57
CA CYS A 94 9.61 2.75 48.63
C CYS A 94 11.14 2.80 48.53
N ALA A 95 11.69 3.61 47.62
CA ALA A 95 13.13 3.79 47.46
C ALA A 95 13.79 4.32 48.74
N VAL A 96 13.15 5.31 49.40
CA VAL A 96 13.61 5.87 50.67
C VAL A 96 13.49 4.86 51.81
N LEU A 97 12.41 4.10 51.90
CA LEU A 97 12.20 3.10 52.95
C LEU A 97 13.20 1.95 52.84
N LEU A 98 13.56 1.54 51.62
CA LEU A 98 14.53 0.47 51.37
C LEU A 98 16.00 0.90 51.42
N ARG A 99 16.30 2.18 51.69
CA ARG A 99 17.67 2.74 51.65
C ARG A 99 18.70 2.03 52.54
N ASN A 100 18.25 1.32 53.58
CA ASN A 100 19.11 0.60 54.51
C ASN A 100 19.10 -0.92 54.30
N HIS A 101 18.35 -1.42 53.32
CA HIS A 101 18.30 -2.84 53.00
C HIS A 101 19.34 -3.19 51.91
N SER A 102 19.91 -4.39 52.01
CA SER A 102 20.76 -4.91 50.93
C SER A 102 19.91 -5.13 49.67
N PRO A 103 20.39 -4.74 48.48
CA PRO A 103 19.70 -5.03 47.21
C PRO A 103 19.42 -6.52 46.97
N PHE A 104 20.21 -7.40 47.60
CA PHE A 104 20.06 -8.85 47.51
C PHE A 104 19.16 -9.44 48.60
N SER A 105 18.64 -8.61 49.51
CA SER A 105 17.75 -9.10 50.56
C SER A 105 16.39 -9.51 49.97
N PRO A 106 15.74 -10.58 50.48
CA PRO A 106 14.44 -11.02 49.98
C PRO A 106 13.37 -9.93 50.01
N LEU A 107 13.37 -9.09 51.05
CA LEU A 107 12.45 -7.95 51.15
C LEU A 107 12.67 -6.93 50.03
N PHE A 108 13.93 -6.57 49.76
CA PHE A 108 14.25 -5.59 48.72
C PHE A 108 13.83 -6.11 47.34
N ILE A 109 14.16 -7.36 47.01
CA ILE A 109 13.80 -7.98 45.74
C ILE A 109 12.29 -8.10 45.61
N PHE A 110 11.58 -8.54 46.66
CA PHE A 110 10.12 -8.66 46.64
C PHE A 110 9.45 -7.31 46.42
N VAL A 111 9.86 -6.27 47.15
CA VAL A 111 9.28 -4.93 47.00
C VAL A 111 9.63 -4.36 45.62
N ALA A 112 10.87 -4.50 45.15
CA ALA A 112 11.28 -4.06 43.81
C ALA A 112 10.51 -4.79 42.69
N TYR A 113 10.19 -6.06 42.85
CA TYR A 113 9.44 -6.83 41.86
C TYR A 113 7.92 -6.52 41.92
N ALA A 114 7.30 -6.72 43.09
CA ALA A 114 5.84 -6.70 43.22
C ALA A 114 5.28 -5.27 43.24
N ILE A 115 5.87 -4.37 44.03
CA ILE A 115 5.42 -2.96 44.11
C ILE A 115 6.14 -2.16 43.04
N GLY A 116 7.47 -2.23 43.03
CA GLY A 116 8.33 -1.50 42.12
C GLY A 116 8.06 -1.82 40.65
N GLY A 117 8.04 -3.10 40.29
CA GLY A 117 7.77 -3.57 38.93
C GLY A 117 6.38 -3.14 38.46
N THR A 118 5.34 -3.33 39.28
CA THR A 118 3.98 -2.90 38.95
C THR A 118 3.89 -1.38 38.76
N ALA A 119 4.47 -0.59 39.67
CA ALA A 119 4.40 0.86 39.61
C ALA A 119 5.25 1.43 38.45
N ASN A 120 6.43 0.89 38.15
CA ASN A 120 7.18 1.31 36.97
C ASN A 120 6.52 0.87 35.66
N HIS A 121 5.84 -0.28 35.65
CA HIS A 121 5.02 -0.68 34.52
C HIS A 121 3.88 0.31 34.27
N ASN A 122 3.21 0.74 35.34
CA ASN A 122 2.22 1.81 35.27
C ASN A 122 2.83 3.11 34.71
N LEU A 123 4.01 3.54 35.19
CA LEU A 123 4.67 4.74 34.68
C LEU A 123 5.11 4.63 33.22
N PHE A 124 5.54 3.45 32.76
CA PHE A 124 5.82 3.22 31.34
C PHE A 124 4.59 3.48 30.48
N LEU A 125 3.44 2.96 30.89
CA LEU A 125 2.17 3.14 30.19
C LEU A 125 1.58 4.55 30.38
N ALA A 126 1.88 5.21 31.49
CA ALA A 126 1.56 6.61 31.67
C ALA A 126 2.34 7.48 30.67
N ILE A 127 3.64 7.24 30.52
CA ILE A 127 4.48 7.96 29.55
C ILE A 127 3.96 7.69 28.13
N HIS A 128 3.62 6.44 27.82
CA HIS A 128 2.94 6.08 26.57
C HIS A 128 1.70 6.93 26.30
N GLU A 129 0.76 7.00 27.24
CA GLU A 129 -0.45 7.83 27.13
C GLU A 129 -0.12 9.33 26.97
N ILE A 130 0.84 9.83 27.74
CA ILE A 130 1.28 11.23 27.70
C ILE A 130 1.93 11.57 26.34
N THR A 131 2.54 10.60 25.65
CA THR A 131 3.15 10.85 24.34
C THR A 131 2.13 11.25 23.27
N HIS A 132 0.90 10.75 23.37
CA HIS A 132 -0.24 11.16 22.55
C HIS A 132 -0.79 12.56 22.90
N ASN A 133 -0.21 13.21 23.92
CA ASN A 133 -0.59 14.51 24.45
C ASN A 133 -1.96 14.54 25.14
N LEU A 134 -2.34 13.42 25.77
CA LEU A 134 -3.68 13.26 26.34
C LEU A 134 -3.80 13.78 27.79
N ALA A 135 -2.71 14.07 28.50
CA ALA A 135 -2.80 14.50 29.90
C ALA A 135 -3.13 16.00 30.07
N PHE A 136 -2.74 16.84 29.12
CA PHE A 136 -2.96 18.30 29.17
C PHE A 136 -3.23 18.91 27.79
N PRO A 137 -3.90 20.07 27.74
CA PRO A 137 -3.85 20.92 26.56
C PRO A 137 -2.42 21.46 26.35
N GLY A 138 -1.87 21.20 25.17
CA GLY A 138 -0.57 21.69 24.72
C GLY A 138 0.59 20.71 24.92
N ILE A 139 1.51 20.69 23.94
CA ILE A 139 2.59 19.69 23.84
C ILE A 139 3.62 19.83 24.97
N ALA A 140 3.98 21.06 25.36
CA ALA A 140 5.05 21.29 26.33
C ALA A 140 4.72 20.75 27.73
N ARG A 141 3.47 20.91 28.19
CA ARG A 141 3.00 20.43 29.50
C ARG A 141 3.03 18.90 29.57
N ASN A 142 2.60 18.22 28.50
CA ASN A 142 2.70 16.77 28.39
C ASN A 142 4.16 16.32 28.42
N LYS A 143 5.06 16.97 27.68
CA LYS A 143 6.49 16.63 27.70
C LYS A 143 7.12 16.80 29.08
N LEU A 144 6.76 17.85 29.82
CA LEU A 144 7.22 18.06 31.20
C LEU A 144 6.68 16.97 32.14
N LEU A 145 5.40 16.60 32.03
CA LEU A 145 4.84 15.50 32.81
C LEU A 145 5.50 14.16 32.48
N ALA A 146 5.81 13.89 31.21
CA ALA A 146 6.52 12.68 30.81
C ALA A 146 7.94 12.62 31.39
N ILE A 147 8.65 13.75 31.47
CA ILE A 147 9.96 13.82 32.14
C ILE A 147 9.81 13.58 33.66
N PHE A 148 8.76 14.11 34.27
CA PHE A 148 8.48 13.86 35.70
C PHE A 148 8.11 12.40 35.97
N ALA A 149 7.26 11.79 35.15
CA ALA A 149 6.91 10.37 35.21
C ALA A 149 8.13 9.45 34.99
N ASN A 150 9.16 9.94 34.31
CA ASN A 150 10.40 9.21 34.04
C ASN A 150 11.31 9.10 35.28
N LEU A 151 11.17 9.97 36.29
CA LEU A 151 12.12 10.01 37.41
C LEU A 151 12.33 8.64 38.08
N PRO A 152 11.26 7.87 38.41
CA PRO A 152 11.41 6.55 39.04
C PRO A 152 11.92 5.45 38.12
N ILE A 153 12.08 5.73 36.82
CA ILE A 153 12.62 4.76 35.87
C ILE A 153 14.14 4.65 36.01
N GLY A 154 14.80 5.70 36.51
CA GLY A 154 16.24 5.76 36.75
C GLY A 154 17.10 5.96 35.49
N ILE A 155 16.49 5.98 34.30
CA ILE A 155 17.17 6.27 33.03
C ILE A 155 16.31 7.19 32.14
N PRO A 156 16.90 8.17 31.43
CA PRO A 156 16.15 9.16 30.67
C PRO A 156 15.65 8.58 29.34
N TYR A 157 14.42 8.07 29.30
CA TYR A 157 13.88 7.38 28.12
C TYR A 157 12.64 8.07 27.52
N SER A 158 11.86 8.83 28.29
CA SER A 158 10.55 9.33 27.88
C SER A 158 10.59 10.28 26.68
N ALA A 159 11.66 11.08 26.55
CA ALA A 159 11.86 11.97 25.40
C ALA A 159 12.09 11.19 24.09
N ALA A 160 12.84 10.09 24.15
CA ALA A 160 13.15 9.25 23.00
C ALA A 160 11.94 8.38 22.62
N PHE A 161 11.25 7.82 23.62
CA PHE A 161 10.08 6.97 23.45
C PHE A 161 9.00 7.60 22.57
N LYS A 162 8.72 8.91 22.74
CA LYS A 162 7.71 9.61 21.93
C LYS A 162 7.99 9.55 20.42
N GLY A 163 9.24 9.62 19.98
CA GLY A 163 9.57 9.53 18.55
C GLY A 163 9.23 8.14 18.01
N TYR A 164 9.81 7.12 18.65
CA TYR A 164 9.64 5.71 18.28
C TYR A 164 8.18 5.27 18.30
N HIS A 165 7.46 5.62 19.36
CA HIS A 165 6.07 5.19 19.54
C HIS A 165 5.14 5.79 18.49
N MET A 166 5.35 7.05 18.12
CA MET A 166 4.57 7.68 17.05
C MET A 166 4.90 7.08 15.67
N GLU A 167 6.14 6.66 15.43
CA GLU A 167 6.52 5.93 14.21
C GLU A 167 5.87 4.55 14.17
N HIS A 168 5.84 3.83 15.30
CA HIS A 168 5.17 2.53 15.42
C HIS A 168 3.67 2.60 15.06
N HIS A 169 2.92 3.55 15.63
CA HIS A 169 1.51 3.74 15.26
C HIS A 169 1.29 4.11 13.79
N LYS A 170 2.25 4.81 13.18
CA LYS A 170 2.13 5.32 11.80
C LYS A 170 2.60 4.32 10.74
N PHE A 171 3.58 3.49 11.08
CA PHE A 171 4.29 2.59 10.17
C PHE A 171 4.37 1.17 10.75
N MET A 172 3.31 0.71 11.40
CA MET A 172 3.26 -0.57 12.10
C MET A 172 3.66 -1.73 11.20
N GLY A 173 4.65 -2.52 11.66
CA GLY A 173 5.20 -3.64 10.93
C GLY A 173 6.11 -3.26 9.75
N GLN A 174 6.40 -1.98 9.48
CA GLN A 174 7.27 -1.59 8.36
C GLN A 174 8.75 -1.81 8.70
N ASP A 175 9.46 -2.58 7.86
CA ASP A 175 10.88 -2.89 8.03
C ASP A 175 11.75 -1.63 8.04
N GLY A 176 12.71 -1.60 8.97
CA GLY A 176 13.63 -0.47 9.16
C GLY A 176 12.99 0.83 9.66
N ILE A 177 11.68 0.86 9.92
CA ILE A 177 10.98 2.01 10.51
C ILE A 177 10.37 1.64 11.85
N ASP A 178 9.61 0.56 11.91
CA ASP A 178 9.04 0.06 13.16
C ASP A 178 10.12 -0.64 13.98
N THR A 179 10.67 0.09 14.96
CA THR A 179 11.72 -0.43 15.85
C THR A 179 11.20 -1.45 16.85
N ASP A 180 9.88 -1.70 16.88
CA ASP A 180 9.28 -2.74 17.70
C ASP A 180 9.55 -4.16 17.14
N LEU A 181 9.92 -4.25 15.86
CA LEU A 181 10.26 -5.51 15.20
C LEU A 181 11.66 -6.03 15.58
N PRO A 182 11.79 -7.32 15.94
CA PRO A 182 13.08 -7.96 16.22
C PRO A 182 14.06 -7.93 15.04
N THR A 183 15.36 -7.87 15.33
CA THR A 183 16.41 -7.91 14.29
C THR A 183 16.80 -9.35 13.92
N ARG A 184 17.33 -9.59 12.71
CA ARG A 184 17.76 -10.94 12.28
C ARG A 184 18.82 -11.59 13.18
N ILE A 185 19.64 -10.80 13.88
CA ILE A 185 20.68 -11.31 14.79
C ILE A 185 20.07 -11.82 16.10
N GLU A 186 19.11 -11.08 16.67
CA GLU A 186 18.34 -11.51 17.85
C GLU A 186 17.66 -12.86 17.60
N LEU A 187 17.24 -13.10 16.36
CA LEU A 187 16.48 -14.27 15.96
C LEU A 187 17.29 -15.58 15.92
N LEU A 188 18.62 -15.52 15.76
CA LEU A 188 19.47 -16.71 15.67
C LEU A 188 19.62 -17.46 17.00
N PHE A 189 19.51 -16.76 18.13
CA PHE A 189 19.80 -17.32 19.46
C PHE A 189 18.57 -17.50 20.36
N LEU A 190 17.44 -16.88 20.01
CA LEU A 190 16.32 -16.72 20.93
C LEU A 190 15.06 -17.55 20.58
N ASN A 191 15.11 -18.41 19.56
CA ASN A 191 13.92 -19.13 19.05
C ASN A 191 13.66 -20.52 19.68
N ASN A 192 14.36 -20.87 20.76
CA ASN A 192 14.11 -22.07 21.58
C ASN A 192 13.59 -21.68 22.97
N VAL A 193 13.15 -22.65 23.79
CA VAL A 193 12.57 -22.36 25.12
C VAL A 193 13.51 -21.52 25.99
N LEU A 194 14.79 -21.87 26.07
CA LEU A 194 15.78 -21.12 26.87
C LEU A 194 16.00 -19.71 26.31
N GLY A 195 16.07 -19.60 24.98
CA GLY A 195 16.16 -18.33 24.28
C GLY A 195 14.95 -17.42 24.52
N LYS A 196 13.74 -17.97 24.56
CA LYS A 196 12.51 -17.22 24.86
C LYS A 196 12.40 -16.84 26.33
N VAL A 197 12.85 -17.69 27.24
CA VAL A 197 12.99 -17.33 28.66
C VAL A 197 13.95 -16.16 28.78
N PHE A 198 15.13 -16.25 28.18
CA PHE A 198 16.11 -15.16 28.16
C PHE A 198 15.50 -13.88 27.58
N PHE A 199 14.85 -13.96 26.43
CA PHE A 199 14.15 -12.83 25.83
C PHE A 199 13.12 -12.22 26.80
N ALA A 200 12.21 -13.02 27.36
CA ALA A 200 11.17 -12.52 28.27
C ALA A 200 11.74 -11.97 29.59
N THR A 201 12.88 -12.48 30.06
CA THR A 201 13.62 -11.95 31.22
C THR A 201 14.33 -10.64 30.93
N PHE A 202 14.80 -10.41 29.71
CA PHE A 202 15.57 -9.21 29.35
C PHE A 202 14.84 -8.32 28.34
N GLN A 203 13.54 -8.52 28.14
CA GLN A 203 12.78 -7.90 27.03
C GLN A 203 12.94 -6.38 27.04
N ILE A 204 12.89 -5.73 28.20
CA ILE A 204 13.07 -4.28 28.34
C ILE A 204 14.36 -3.76 27.69
N LEU A 205 15.44 -4.55 27.72
CA LEU A 205 16.71 -4.17 27.10
C LEU A 205 16.61 -4.22 25.57
N PHE A 206 15.90 -5.20 25.02
CA PHE A 206 15.66 -5.26 23.58
C PHE A 206 14.83 -4.06 23.12
N TYR A 207 13.74 -3.73 23.81
CA TYR A 207 12.91 -2.57 23.46
C TYR A 207 13.64 -1.23 23.68
N ALA A 208 14.52 -1.13 24.68
CA ALA A 208 15.29 0.09 24.95
C ALA A 208 16.47 0.29 23.99
N LEU A 209 17.19 -0.78 23.65
CA LEU A 209 18.43 -0.71 22.89
C LEU A 209 18.21 -0.82 21.38
N ARG A 210 17.29 -1.67 20.92
CA ARG A 210 17.06 -1.88 19.48
C ARG A 210 16.82 -0.58 18.69
N PRO A 211 16.02 0.37 19.18
CA PRO A 211 15.78 1.60 18.44
C PRO A 211 17.07 2.42 18.19
N THR A 212 18.07 2.31 19.08
CA THR A 212 19.35 3.03 18.96
C THR A 212 20.23 2.58 17.80
N PHE A 213 20.05 1.35 17.31
CA PHE A 213 20.86 0.80 16.20
C PHE A 213 20.04 0.60 14.91
N VAL A 214 18.72 0.41 15.02
CA VAL A 214 17.84 0.24 13.85
C VAL A 214 17.49 1.59 13.23
N ARG A 215 17.14 2.59 14.04
CA ARG A 215 16.68 3.91 13.54
C ARG A 215 16.95 5.02 14.54
N VAL A 216 18.14 5.60 14.44
CA VAL A 216 18.60 6.68 15.33
C VAL A 216 17.65 7.89 15.27
N GLN A 217 17.09 8.27 16.42
CA GLN A 217 16.22 9.44 16.51
C GLN A 217 17.03 10.74 16.49
N ARG A 218 16.41 11.78 15.94
CA ARG A 218 16.98 13.12 15.99
C ARG A 218 16.98 13.62 17.43
N PHE A 219 18.17 13.87 17.97
CA PHE A 219 18.34 14.44 19.29
C PHE A 219 17.78 15.87 19.36
N THR A 220 17.06 16.19 20.43
CA THR A 220 16.37 17.49 20.60
C THR A 220 16.60 18.08 21.99
N LYS A 221 16.26 19.36 22.18
CA LYS A 221 16.30 20.02 23.49
C LYS A 221 15.54 19.29 24.60
N TRP A 222 14.50 18.52 24.26
CA TRP A 222 13.74 17.72 25.22
C TRP A 222 14.52 16.49 25.70
N HIS A 223 15.40 15.92 24.87
CA HIS A 223 16.30 14.84 25.28
C HIS A 223 17.34 15.38 26.26
N VAL A 224 17.96 16.52 25.93
CA VAL A 224 18.90 17.22 26.82
C VAL A 224 18.23 17.51 28.17
N LEU A 225 17.02 18.06 28.15
CA LEU A 225 16.28 18.34 29.38
C LEU A 225 15.97 17.07 30.19
N ASN A 226 15.51 15.99 29.55
CA ASN A 226 15.23 14.73 30.24
C ASN A 226 16.49 14.15 30.88
N ILE A 227 17.64 14.17 30.17
CA ILE A 227 18.93 13.70 30.68
C ILE A 227 19.38 14.54 31.87
N ILE A 228 19.36 15.87 31.75
CA ILE A 228 19.76 16.77 32.84
C ILE A 228 18.87 16.57 34.07
N VAL A 229 17.56 16.54 33.89
CA VAL A 229 16.60 16.36 35.00
C VAL A 229 16.79 15.00 35.67
N GLN A 230 16.95 13.91 34.90
CA GLN A 230 17.20 12.58 35.44
C GLN A 230 18.54 12.52 36.19
N ALA A 231 19.61 13.04 35.59
CA ALA A 231 20.93 13.06 36.22
C ALA A 231 20.96 13.86 37.53
N ILE A 232 20.29 15.02 37.57
CA ILE A 232 20.15 15.82 38.80
C ILE A 232 19.36 15.03 39.85
N PHE A 233 18.24 14.42 39.47
CA PHE A 233 17.42 13.64 40.39
C PHE A 233 18.19 12.46 40.98
N ASP A 234 18.84 11.66 40.15
CA ASP A 234 19.64 10.51 40.59
C ASP A 234 20.82 10.95 41.44
N TYR A 235 21.52 12.04 41.06
CA TYR A 235 22.59 12.63 41.87
C TYR A 235 22.08 13.07 43.25
N LEU A 236 20.93 13.73 43.32
CA LEU A 236 20.34 14.16 44.59
C LEU A 236 19.94 12.96 45.46
N LEU A 237 19.39 11.89 44.86
CA LEU A 237 19.09 10.66 45.61
C LEU A 237 20.37 10.02 46.16
N VAL A 238 21.40 9.86 45.32
CA VAL A 238 22.66 9.22 45.74
C VAL A 238 23.40 10.03 46.79
N SER A 239 23.49 11.35 46.61
CA SER A 239 24.22 12.23 47.54
C SER A 239 23.54 12.34 48.90
N ASN A 240 22.20 12.31 48.97
CA ASN A 240 21.47 12.48 50.23
C ASN A 240 21.09 11.15 50.93
N LEU A 241 20.87 10.07 50.18
CA LEU A 241 20.29 8.82 50.69
C LEU A 241 21.13 7.57 50.37
N GLY A 242 22.28 7.74 49.70
CA GLY A 242 23.13 6.65 49.22
C GLY A 242 22.65 6.03 47.91
N SER A 243 23.37 5.02 47.39
CA SER A 243 23.09 4.44 46.08
C SER A 243 21.89 3.49 46.03
N ARG A 244 21.47 2.93 47.17
CA ARG A 244 20.42 1.89 47.25
C ARG A 244 19.05 2.33 46.71
N PRO A 245 18.54 3.55 46.96
CA PRO A 245 17.33 4.06 46.32
C PRO A 245 17.38 4.00 44.79
N VAL A 246 18.49 4.41 44.16
CA VAL A 246 18.63 4.34 42.69
C VAL A 246 18.70 2.89 42.22
N VAL A 247 19.39 2.00 42.96
CA VAL A 247 19.38 0.56 42.66
C VAL A 247 17.96 -0.01 42.69
N TYR A 248 17.13 0.38 43.67
CA TYR A 248 15.73 -0.02 43.74
C TYR A 248 14.94 0.45 42.50
N LEU A 249 15.11 1.70 42.08
CA LEU A 249 14.41 2.27 40.91
C LEU A 249 14.81 1.53 39.62
N ILE A 250 16.10 1.28 39.42
CA ILE A 250 16.61 0.52 38.26
C ILE A 250 16.12 -0.93 38.28
N MET A 251 16.16 -1.61 39.43
CA MET A 251 15.62 -2.98 39.57
C MET A 251 14.11 -3.02 39.31
N SER A 252 13.37 -2.01 39.76
CA SER A 252 11.94 -1.88 39.50
C SER A 252 11.66 -1.73 38.00
N SER A 253 12.42 -0.89 37.29
CA SER A 253 12.33 -0.76 35.82
C SER A 253 12.66 -2.05 35.09
N PHE A 254 13.70 -2.76 35.55
CA PHE A 254 14.05 -4.05 35.01
C PHE A 254 12.87 -5.03 35.14
N PHE A 255 12.35 -5.23 36.35
CA PHE A 255 11.23 -6.15 36.57
C PHE A 255 9.96 -5.73 35.82
N ALA A 256 9.64 -4.44 35.76
CA ALA A 256 8.47 -3.90 35.07
C ALA A 256 8.38 -4.32 33.59
N GLY A 257 9.53 -4.47 32.92
CA GLY A 257 9.63 -4.96 31.55
C GLY A 257 10.37 -6.29 31.45
N SER A 258 10.20 -7.20 32.42
CA SER A 258 10.77 -8.55 32.39
C SER A 258 9.66 -9.59 32.58
N LEU A 259 9.94 -10.72 33.24
CA LEU A 259 8.93 -11.72 33.62
C LEU A 259 8.03 -11.19 34.75
N HIS A 260 7.14 -10.25 34.41
CA HIS A 260 6.17 -9.65 35.31
C HIS A 260 4.75 -9.78 34.72
N PRO A 261 3.71 -10.02 35.54
CA PRO A 261 2.34 -10.22 35.06
C PRO A 261 1.84 -9.17 34.05
N CYS A 262 2.12 -7.89 34.30
CA CYS A 262 1.70 -6.81 33.40
C CYS A 262 2.54 -6.76 32.11
N ALA A 263 3.81 -7.16 32.14
CA ALA A 263 4.71 -7.11 31.00
C ALA A 263 4.35 -8.10 29.88
N GLY A 264 3.32 -8.94 30.07
CA GLY A 264 2.78 -9.78 29.02
C GLY A 264 2.18 -8.99 27.85
N HIS A 265 1.81 -7.72 28.05
CA HIS A 265 1.25 -6.88 26.98
C HIS A 265 2.24 -6.69 25.81
N PHE A 266 3.54 -6.54 26.08
CA PHE A 266 4.59 -6.42 25.03
C PHE A 266 4.59 -7.58 24.03
N ILE A 267 4.16 -8.77 24.48
CA ILE A 267 4.03 -9.96 23.63
C ILE A 267 2.59 -10.08 23.11
N ALA A 268 1.60 -9.85 23.98
CA ALA A 268 0.19 -10.02 23.64
C ALA A 268 -0.26 -9.11 22.50
N GLU A 269 0.26 -7.89 22.42
CA GLU A 269 -0.28 -6.86 21.56
C GLU A 269 -0.02 -7.10 20.07
N HIS A 270 1.20 -7.49 19.68
CA HIS A 270 1.61 -7.54 18.27
C HIS A 270 2.23 -8.85 17.79
N TYR A 271 2.25 -9.90 18.63
CA TYR A 271 2.65 -11.23 18.18
C TYR A 271 1.48 -11.99 17.57
N LEU A 272 1.74 -12.73 16.50
CA LEU A 272 0.77 -13.51 15.75
C LEU A 272 0.61 -14.89 16.38
N TRP A 273 -0.62 -15.25 16.76
CA TRP A 273 -0.88 -16.50 17.48
C TRP A 273 -1.53 -17.59 16.62
N ASP A 274 -2.51 -17.27 15.77
CA ASP A 274 -3.44 -18.30 15.25
C ASP A 274 -3.49 -18.45 13.72
N GLY A 275 -2.43 -18.13 12.98
CA GLY A 275 -2.47 -18.28 11.52
C GLY A 275 -3.43 -17.30 10.81
N THR A 276 -4.07 -16.42 11.57
CA THR A 276 -5.01 -15.38 11.14
C THR A 276 -4.28 -14.17 10.56
N GLU A 277 -5.02 -13.29 9.88
CA GLU A 277 -4.54 -11.99 9.40
C GLU A 277 -4.64 -10.89 10.47
N GLN A 278 -5.00 -11.26 11.71
CA GLN A 278 -5.06 -10.32 12.83
C GLN A 278 -3.66 -10.07 13.38
N GLU A 279 -3.25 -8.81 13.42
CA GLU A 279 -1.88 -8.42 13.77
C GLU A 279 -1.77 -7.68 15.10
N THR A 280 -2.91 -7.26 15.65
CA THR A 280 -3.00 -6.51 16.90
C THR A 280 -4.07 -7.14 17.78
N TYR A 281 -3.77 -7.43 19.04
CA TYR A 281 -4.72 -8.10 19.93
C TYR A 281 -5.00 -7.26 21.17
N SER A 282 -6.27 -7.21 21.55
CA SER A 282 -6.70 -6.58 22.79
C SER A 282 -6.69 -7.59 23.95
N TYR A 283 -6.61 -7.10 25.18
CA TYR A 283 -6.80 -7.78 26.45
C TYR A 283 -7.79 -6.98 27.27
N TYR A 284 -8.85 -7.62 27.76
CA TYR A 284 -9.93 -6.95 28.50
C TYR A 284 -9.99 -7.36 29.98
N GLY A 285 -8.95 -8.02 30.48
CA GLY A 285 -8.93 -8.51 31.85
C GLY A 285 -8.52 -7.46 32.90
N PRO A 286 -8.46 -7.86 34.18
CA PRO A 286 -8.37 -6.95 35.32
C PRO A 286 -7.03 -6.19 35.42
N LEU A 287 -5.94 -6.68 34.82
CA LEU A 287 -4.65 -6.00 34.89
C LEU A 287 -4.65 -4.63 34.19
N ASN A 288 -5.63 -4.36 33.33
CA ASN A 288 -5.81 -3.06 32.69
C ASN A 288 -5.95 -1.89 33.67
N VAL A 289 -6.49 -2.13 34.87
CA VAL A 289 -6.60 -1.11 35.93
C VAL A 289 -5.23 -0.56 36.33
N LEU A 290 -4.19 -1.40 36.26
CA LEU A 290 -2.82 -1.01 36.59
C LEU A 290 -2.08 -0.41 35.39
N ALA A 291 -2.67 -0.48 34.21
CA ALA A 291 -2.01 -0.32 32.92
C ALA A 291 -2.74 0.67 32.00
N TYR A 292 -3.43 1.66 32.58
CA TYR A 292 -4.14 2.70 31.82
C TYR A 292 -4.99 2.12 30.68
N ASN A 293 -5.71 1.02 30.93
CA ASN A 293 -6.53 0.33 29.93
C ASN A 293 -5.82 0.05 28.57
N VAL A 294 -4.49 -0.01 28.52
CA VAL A 294 -3.75 -0.20 27.25
C VAL A 294 -4.13 -1.50 26.56
N GLY A 295 -4.60 -2.51 27.33
CA GLY A 295 -5.12 -3.74 26.77
C GLY A 295 -6.31 -3.54 25.83
N TYR A 296 -7.03 -2.41 25.85
CA TYR A 296 -7.91 -2.01 24.75
C TYR A 296 -7.07 -1.54 23.54
N HIS A 297 -6.20 -2.42 23.06
CA HIS A 297 -5.07 -2.06 22.22
C HIS A 297 -5.48 -1.82 20.78
N ASN A 298 -6.42 -2.61 20.25
CA ASN A 298 -7.03 -2.32 18.95
C ASN A 298 -7.73 -0.96 18.96
N GLU A 299 -8.52 -0.70 20.00
CA GLU A 299 -9.23 0.56 20.20
C GLU A 299 -8.27 1.75 20.29
N HIS A 300 -7.17 1.57 21.01
CA HIS A 300 -6.10 2.56 21.15
C HIS A 300 -5.40 2.84 19.81
N HIS A 301 -5.00 1.81 19.06
CA HIS A 301 -4.39 1.99 17.74
C HIS A 301 -5.35 2.61 16.71
N ASP A 302 -6.63 2.27 16.78
CA ASP A 302 -7.67 2.85 15.95
C ASP A 302 -7.93 4.31 16.33
N PHE A 303 -7.86 4.69 17.61
CA PHE A 303 -8.09 6.05 18.05
C PHE A 303 -7.13 6.49 19.17
N PRO A 304 -5.85 6.79 18.87
CA PRO A 304 -4.87 7.23 19.87
C PRO A 304 -5.16 8.61 20.47
N SER A 305 -6.22 9.28 20.01
CA SER A 305 -6.73 10.53 20.56
C SER A 305 -7.83 10.33 21.60
N VAL A 306 -8.28 9.08 21.82
CA VAL A 306 -9.22 8.71 22.88
C VAL A 306 -8.40 8.29 24.09
N PRO A 307 -8.57 8.95 25.25
CA PRO A 307 -7.79 8.61 26.43
C PRO A 307 -8.22 7.30 27.06
N TRP A 308 -7.30 6.73 27.85
CA TRP A 308 -7.46 5.43 28.48
C TRP A 308 -8.76 5.21 29.27
N THR A 309 -9.27 6.25 29.94
CA THR A 309 -10.53 6.19 30.71
C THR A 309 -11.76 5.94 29.83
N ARG A 310 -11.66 6.26 28.54
CA ARG A 310 -12.76 6.22 27.56
C ARG A 310 -12.60 5.12 26.52
N LEU A 311 -11.49 4.39 26.49
CA LEU A 311 -11.33 3.21 25.64
C LEU A 311 -12.43 2.14 25.86
N PRO A 312 -12.89 1.86 27.10
CA PRO A 312 -14.03 0.96 27.30
C PRO A 312 -15.34 1.49 26.69
N ALA A 313 -15.53 2.81 26.66
CA ALA A 313 -16.69 3.43 26.02
C ALA A 313 -16.58 3.37 24.49
N LEU A 314 -15.37 3.53 23.94
CA LEU A 314 -15.12 3.37 22.50
C LEU A 314 -15.45 1.95 22.03
N ARG A 315 -15.03 0.91 22.76
CA ARG A 315 -15.41 -0.46 22.43
C ARG A 315 -16.93 -0.66 22.44
N LYS A 316 -17.60 -0.19 23.49
CA LYS A 316 -19.07 -0.30 23.62
C LYS A 316 -19.82 0.46 22.54
N LEU A 317 -19.22 1.52 21.98
CA LEU A 317 -19.83 2.34 20.94
C LEU A 317 -19.88 1.61 19.58
N ALA A 318 -18.86 0.81 19.28
CA ALA A 318 -18.66 0.16 17.98
C ALA A 318 -18.43 -1.37 18.12
N PRO A 319 -19.34 -2.12 18.78
CA PRO A 319 -19.14 -3.53 19.07
C PRO A 319 -18.98 -4.39 17.81
N GLU A 320 -19.63 -4.03 16.70
CA GLU A 320 -19.55 -4.74 15.43
C GLU A 320 -18.15 -4.70 14.78
N PHE A 321 -17.29 -3.77 15.23
CA PHE A 321 -15.91 -3.65 14.78
C PHE A 321 -14.89 -4.31 15.72
N TYR A 322 -15.25 -4.55 16.99
CA TYR A 322 -14.32 -5.04 18.01
C TYR A 322 -14.65 -6.43 18.54
N ASP A 323 -15.93 -6.79 18.68
CA ASP A 323 -16.32 -8.08 19.30
C ASP A 323 -16.10 -9.29 18.37
N ASN A 324 -15.88 -9.06 17.09
CA ASN A 324 -15.46 -10.06 16.10
C ASN A 324 -13.94 -10.23 16.01
N ILE A 325 -13.16 -9.41 16.72
CA ILE A 325 -11.69 -9.50 16.75
C ILE A 325 -11.27 -10.38 17.94
N PRO A 326 -10.36 -11.36 17.75
CA PRO A 326 -9.90 -12.21 18.83
C PRO A 326 -9.10 -11.40 19.87
N SER A 327 -9.19 -11.79 21.13
CA SER A 327 -8.56 -11.10 22.25
C SER A 327 -7.86 -12.07 23.19
N HIS A 328 -6.89 -11.58 23.96
CA HIS A 328 -6.18 -12.36 24.94
C HIS A 328 -6.93 -12.37 26.28
N PRO A 329 -7.11 -13.55 26.91
CA PRO A 329 -7.79 -13.64 28.21
C PRO A 329 -6.86 -13.32 29.39
N SER A 330 -5.54 -13.40 29.22
CA SER A 330 -4.56 -13.28 30.33
C SER A 330 -3.15 -12.93 29.84
N TRP A 331 -2.62 -11.78 30.25
CA TRP A 331 -1.22 -11.39 29.99
C TRP A 331 -0.18 -12.34 30.62
N PRO A 332 -0.32 -12.80 31.89
CA PRO A 332 0.63 -13.76 32.45
C PRO A 332 0.70 -15.07 31.67
N MET A 333 -0.47 -15.57 31.25
CA MET A 333 -0.52 -16.81 30.45
C MET A 333 0.08 -16.62 29.07
N ILE A 334 0.00 -15.42 28.50
CA ILE A 334 0.66 -15.13 27.23
C ILE A 334 2.18 -15.24 27.33
N ILE A 335 2.79 -14.80 28.43
CA ILE A 335 4.23 -15.00 28.66
C ILE A 335 4.56 -16.50 28.70
N VAL A 336 3.79 -17.27 29.47
CA VAL A 336 3.98 -18.73 29.60
C VAL A 336 3.81 -19.43 28.25
N ASN A 337 2.77 -19.05 27.49
CA ASN A 337 2.47 -19.63 26.20
C ASN A 337 3.53 -19.26 25.17
N PHE A 338 4.01 -18.02 25.14
CA PHE A 338 5.09 -17.60 24.27
C PHE A 338 6.35 -18.45 24.49
N ILE A 339 6.73 -18.65 25.75
CA ILE A 339 7.92 -19.43 26.12
C ILE A 339 7.78 -20.91 25.71
N ARG A 340 6.60 -21.51 25.94
CA ARG A 340 6.39 -22.95 25.79
C ARG A 340 5.92 -23.37 24.40
N ASP A 341 5.22 -22.51 23.67
CA ASP A 341 4.67 -22.83 22.36
C ASP A 341 5.80 -22.91 21.33
N LYS A 342 5.91 -24.06 20.66
CA LYS A 342 6.92 -24.27 19.61
C LYS A 342 6.55 -23.52 18.32
N GLU A 343 5.28 -23.14 18.17
CA GLU A 343 4.71 -22.50 16.99
C GLU A 343 4.62 -20.98 17.12
N VAL A 344 4.97 -20.39 18.25
CA VAL A 344 5.00 -18.92 18.44
C VAL A 344 6.39 -18.52 18.88
N GLY A 345 7.16 -17.94 17.97
CA GLY A 345 8.54 -17.53 18.21
C GLY A 345 8.72 -16.03 18.00
N ILE A 346 9.95 -15.56 18.05
CA ILE A 346 10.25 -14.13 17.86
C ILE A 346 9.91 -13.66 16.42
N TYR A 347 9.87 -14.61 15.46
CA TYR A 347 9.39 -14.42 14.09
C TYR A 347 7.87 -14.26 13.95
N ALA A 348 7.08 -14.50 14.99
CA ALA A 348 5.63 -14.39 14.94
C ALA A 348 5.19 -12.91 15.00
N ARG A 349 5.70 -12.10 14.08
CA ARG A 349 5.37 -10.69 13.90
C ARG A 349 5.03 -10.45 12.43
N ALA A 350 4.06 -9.59 12.17
CA ALA A 350 3.79 -9.11 10.83
C ALA A 350 4.87 -8.10 10.42
N LYS A 351 5.39 -8.26 9.20
CA LYS A 351 6.41 -7.40 8.62
C LYS A 351 5.98 -6.94 7.23
N ARG A 352 6.31 -5.71 6.88
CA ARG A 352 5.97 -5.06 5.63
C ARG A 352 7.20 -4.39 5.08
N LEU A 353 7.32 -4.36 3.77
CA LEU A 353 8.38 -3.60 3.14
C LEU A 353 8.03 -2.12 3.14
N ALA A 354 9.07 -1.30 3.25
CA ALA A 354 8.93 0.10 2.93
C ALA A 354 8.43 0.24 1.49
N LYS A 355 7.58 1.24 1.26
CA LYS A 355 6.96 1.50 -0.04
C LYS A 355 8.04 1.50 -1.15
N GLY A 356 8.05 0.47 -2.01
CA GLY A 356 8.99 0.32 -3.13
C GLY A 356 10.12 -0.72 -2.99
N GLN A 357 10.20 -1.48 -1.89
CA GLN A 357 11.14 -2.61 -1.77
C GLN A 357 10.47 -3.96 -2.08
N THR A 358 11.24 -4.96 -2.53
CA THR A 358 10.82 -6.35 -2.76
C THR A 358 11.48 -7.32 -1.78
N VAL A 359 10.78 -8.39 -1.39
CA VAL A 359 11.35 -9.45 -0.53
C VAL A 359 12.30 -10.26 -1.41
N GLN A 360 13.60 -10.26 -1.11
CA GLN A 360 14.52 -11.19 -1.77
C GLN A 360 14.22 -12.61 -1.27
N PRO A 361 13.89 -13.57 -2.14
CA PRO A 361 13.74 -14.96 -1.71
C PRO A 361 15.07 -15.45 -1.13
N ALA A 362 15.01 -16.21 -0.04
CA ALA A 362 16.18 -16.84 0.56
C ALA A 362 16.94 -17.62 -0.52
N LYS A 363 18.25 -17.37 -0.63
CA LYS A 363 19.13 -18.08 -1.58
C LYS A 363 19.00 -19.58 -1.33
N VAL A 364 18.37 -20.28 -2.27
CA VAL A 364 18.47 -21.73 -2.39
C VAL A 364 19.93 -22.02 -2.70
N VAL A 365 20.61 -22.74 -1.80
CA VAL A 365 21.96 -23.26 -2.04
C VAL A 365 21.83 -24.41 -3.04
N PRO A 366 22.31 -24.30 -4.28
CA PRO A 366 22.21 -25.39 -5.23
C PRO A 366 23.37 -26.35 -4.97
N GLY A 367 23.07 -27.51 -4.40
CA GLY A 367 23.91 -28.69 -4.46
C GLY A 367 23.31 -29.67 -5.46
N SER A 368 23.91 -29.79 -6.64
CA SER A 368 24.16 -31.06 -7.33
C SER A 368 24.76 -30.80 -8.71
N VAL A 369 25.85 -31.50 -8.93
CA VAL A 369 26.71 -31.51 -10.11
C VAL A 369 25.96 -32.14 -11.28
N CYS A 370 26.08 -31.55 -12.46
CA CYS A 370 26.14 -32.28 -13.75
C CYS A 370 27.08 -31.50 -14.67
N VAL A 371 28.23 -32.11 -14.95
CA VAL A 371 29.26 -31.68 -15.89
C VAL A 371 28.87 -32.16 -17.29
N SER A 372 28.95 -31.29 -18.28
CA SER A 372 29.36 -31.67 -19.64
C SER A 372 29.73 -30.42 -20.45
N ASP A 373 31.03 -30.29 -20.68
CA ASP A 373 31.72 -29.85 -21.89
C ASP A 373 31.02 -28.85 -22.83
N MET A 374 31.63 -27.68 -22.99
CA MET A 374 32.05 -27.23 -24.32
C MET A 374 33.18 -26.20 -24.21
N SER A 375 34.17 -26.42 -25.07
CA SER A 375 35.53 -25.92 -25.11
C SER A 375 35.69 -24.48 -25.61
N ASP A 376 36.81 -23.90 -25.18
CA ASP A 376 37.40 -22.62 -25.58
C ASP A 376 37.45 -22.36 -27.09
N SER A 377 37.22 -21.09 -27.44
CA SER A 377 37.99 -20.42 -28.49
C SER A 377 37.98 -18.91 -28.22
N GLU A 378 39.12 -18.43 -27.70
CA GLU A 378 39.50 -17.04 -27.65
C GLU A 378 39.78 -16.54 -29.07
N GLU A 379 39.30 -15.33 -29.40
CA GLU A 379 39.90 -14.51 -30.45
C GLU A 379 39.90 -13.05 -29.98
N GLU A 380 41.11 -12.56 -29.69
CA GLU A 380 41.43 -11.14 -29.45
C GLU A 380 41.48 -10.37 -30.77
N SER A 381 40.98 -9.13 -30.79
CA SER A 381 41.57 -8.08 -31.64
C SER A 381 41.36 -6.66 -31.08
N SER A 382 42.34 -6.21 -30.32
CA SER A 382 43.07 -4.92 -30.40
C SER A 382 42.39 -3.63 -30.92
N VAL A 383 42.47 -2.60 -30.06
CA VAL A 383 42.96 -1.21 -30.31
C VAL A 383 42.02 -0.20 -30.97
N ALA A 384 41.67 0.87 -30.23
CA ALA A 384 42.19 2.23 -30.44
C ALA A 384 41.49 3.26 -29.53
N SER A 385 42.26 3.89 -28.65
CA SER A 385 41.86 5.06 -27.87
C SER A 385 42.07 6.32 -28.69
N ASP A 386 41.02 6.86 -29.30
CA ASP A 386 41.08 8.17 -29.95
C ASP A 386 40.57 9.30 -29.05
N LYS A 387 41.45 10.28 -28.89
CA LYS A 387 41.23 11.55 -28.19
C LYS A 387 40.17 12.36 -28.91
N ILE A 388 39.00 12.53 -28.29
CA ILE A 388 38.00 13.50 -28.78
C ILE A 388 38.43 14.90 -28.34
N GLN A 389 38.74 15.73 -29.34
CA GLN A 389 38.97 17.16 -29.22
C GLN A 389 37.72 17.86 -28.67
N VAL A 390 37.95 18.73 -27.68
CA VAL A 390 36.98 19.69 -27.14
C VAL A 390 36.56 20.61 -28.29
N ARG A 391 35.29 20.52 -28.72
CA ARG A 391 34.66 21.54 -29.56
C ARG A 391 34.13 22.66 -28.69
N ASP A 392 34.41 23.89 -29.12
CA ASP A 392 34.10 25.14 -28.45
C ASP A 392 32.65 25.24 -27.98
N MET A 393 32.49 25.71 -26.74
CA MET A 393 31.19 26.06 -26.16
C MET A 393 30.63 27.33 -26.84
N PRO A 394 29.33 27.37 -27.17
CA PRO A 394 28.69 28.64 -27.52
C PRO A 394 28.63 29.55 -26.29
N THR A 395 28.94 30.82 -26.51
CA THR A 395 28.87 31.92 -25.54
C THR A 395 27.49 32.05 -24.88
N PRO A 396 27.42 32.46 -23.60
CA PRO A 396 26.16 32.65 -22.89
C PRO A 396 25.56 34.01 -23.25
N HIS A 397 24.30 34.02 -23.71
CA HIS A 397 23.25 35.04 -23.48
C HIS A 397 22.25 35.09 -24.65
N GLU A 398 21.42 34.04 -24.75
CA GLU A 398 20.01 34.21 -25.10
C GLU A 398 19.21 33.70 -23.90
N THR A 399 18.55 34.61 -23.18
CA THR A 399 17.63 34.24 -22.11
C THR A 399 16.41 33.56 -22.74
N THR A 400 16.46 32.24 -22.92
CA THR A 400 15.26 31.44 -23.18
C THR A 400 14.25 31.74 -22.08
N PRO A 401 12.99 32.10 -22.40
CA PRO A 401 11.98 32.36 -21.38
C PRO A 401 11.85 31.14 -20.46
N SER A 402 11.84 31.38 -19.15
CA SER A 402 11.68 30.33 -18.14
C SER A 402 10.40 29.56 -18.43
N LYS A 403 10.52 28.27 -18.78
CA LYS A 403 9.37 27.39 -19.02
C LYS A 403 8.50 27.33 -17.77
N LYS A 404 7.18 27.37 -17.97
CA LYS A 404 6.25 27.29 -16.84
C LYS A 404 6.21 25.88 -16.25
N SER A 405 6.21 25.78 -14.93
CA SER A 405 6.29 24.49 -14.23
C SER A 405 4.91 23.86 -14.08
N ILE A 406 4.70 22.66 -14.62
CA ILE A 406 3.42 21.92 -14.50
C ILE A 406 3.67 20.59 -13.81
N VAL A 407 2.78 20.23 -12.88
CA VAL A 407 2.78 18.89 -12.28
C VAL A 407 1.58 18.10 -12.75
N VAL A 408 1.81 16.87 -13.21
CA VAL A 408 0.77 15.89 -13.51
C VAL A 408 0.76 14.83 -12.40
N LEU A 409 -0.39 14.65 -11.75
CA LEU A 409 -0.56 13.69 -10.68
C LEU A 409 -1.17 12.39 -11.21
N GLY A 410 -0.39 11.31 -11.18
CA GLY A 410 -0.75 9.99 -11.69
C GLY A 410 0.02 9.62 -12.97
N ALA A 411 0.59 8.43 -12.99
CA ALA A 411 1.34 7.90 -14.15
C ALA A 411 0.55 6.82 -14.91
N GLY A 412 -0.78 6.92 -14.97
CA GLY A 412 -1.61 6.09 -15.87
C GLY A 412 -1.48 6.54 -17.33
N VAL A 413 -2.13 5.85 -18.27
CA VAL A 413 -2.15 6.25 -19.69
C VAL A 413 -2.57 7.71 -19.85
N ILE A 414 -3.62 8.14 -19.16
CA ILE A 414 -4.10 9.53 -19.18
C ILE A 414 -3.04 10.51 -18.68
N GLY A 415 -2.41 10.20 -17.55
CA GLY A 415 -1.38 11.06 -16.96
C GLY A 415 -0.12 11.16 -17.81
N ILE A 416 0.38 10.04 -18.32
CA ILE A 416 1.59 10.01 -19.15
C ILE A 416 1.33 10.67 -20.51
N THR A 417 0.21 10.36 -21.17
CA THR A 417 -0.13 10.98 -22.47
C THR A 417 -0.33 12.50 -22.31
N THR A 418 -1.01 12.94 -21.25
CA THR A 418 -1.17 14.38 -20.94
C THR A 418 0.18 15.05 -20.67
N ALA A 419 1.03 14.43 -19.86
CA ALA A 419 2.35 14.97 -19.54
C ALA A 419 3.25 15.04 -20.79
N LEU A 420 3.23 14.01 -21.63
CA LEU A 420 3.95 13.96 -22.90
C LEU A 420 3.48 15.08 -23.84
N LYS A 421 2.17 15.24 -24.01
CA LYS A 421 1.61 16.28 -24.88
C LYS A 421 1.99 17.69 -24.40
N LEU A 422 1.92 17.95 -23.10
CA LEU A 422 2.35 19.22 -22.50
C LEU A 422 3.86 19.45 -22.65
N GLN A 423 4.69 18.41 -22.50
CA GLN A 423 6.14 18.52 -22.65
C GLN A 423 6.53 18.76 -24.13
N GLN A 424 5.80 18.15 -25.07
CA GLN A 424 6.01 18.30 -26.51
C GLN A 424 5.72 19.71 -27.04
N SER A 425 4.85 20.50 -26.38
CA SER A 425 4.60 21.88 -26.79
C SER A 425 5.83 22.78 -26.63
N GLY A 426 6.81 22.37 -25.82
CA GLY A 426 8.05 23.12 -25.56
C GLY A 426 7.88 24.28 -24.56
N ASN A 427 6.64 24.71 -24.30
CA ASN A 427 6.31 25.85 -23.43
C ASN A 427 6.41 25.52 -21.93
N TYR A 428 6.35 24.24 -21.57
CA TYR A 428 6.20 23.77 -20.20
C TYR A 428 7.35 22.87 -19.77
N GLN A 429 7.67 22.93 -18.48
CA GLN A 429 8.49 21.94 -17.80
C GLN A 429 7.58 21.06 -16.95
N VAL A 430 7.37 19.83 -17.40
CA VAL A 430 6.39 18.95 -16.79
C VAL A 430 7.06 17.94 -15.86
N SER A 431 6.44 17.70 -14.71
CA SER A 431 6.85 16.64 -13.77
C SER A 431 5.65 15.75 -13.45
N ILE A 432 5.78 14.45 -13.64
CA ILE A 432 4.80 13.47 -13.17
C ILE A 432 5.12 13.13 -11.72
N VAL A 433 4.11 13.19 -10.85
CA VAL A 433 4.17 12.64 -9.48
C VAL A 433 3.24 11.44 -9.42
N SER A 434 3.77 10.27 -9.06
CA SER A 434 2.93 9.07 -8.88
C SER A 434 3.61 8.05 -7.99
N ASP A 435 2.84 7.23 -7.28
CA ASP A 435 3.39 6.17 -6.45
C ASP A 435 3.55 4.83 -7.19
N ILE A 436 2.86 4.66 -8.32
CA ILE A 436 2.95 3.50 -9.22
C ILE A 436 3.26 4.02 -10.63
N ILE A 437 4.31 3.48 -11.24
CA ILE A 437 4.69 3.77 -12.62
C ILE A 437 4.58 2.51 -13.49
N PRO A 438 4.56 2.62 -14.83
CA PRO A 438 4.39 1.48 -15.74
C PRO A 438 5.28 0.27 -15.48
N SER A 439 6.53 0.46 -15.02
CA SER A 439 7.49 -0.61 -14.76
C SER A 439 7.32 -1.32 -13.41
N ASP A 440 6.42 -0.84 -12.54
CA ASP A 440 6.13 -1.48 -11.26
C ASP A 440 5.38 -2.81 -11.40
N PRO A 441 5.42 -3.67 -10.37
CA PRO A 441 4.57 -4.85 -10.29
C PRO A 441 3.08 -4.49 -10.47
N LYS A 442 2.33 -5.39 -11.12
CA LYS A 442 0.89 -5.20 -11.37
C LYS A 442 0.15 -4.92 -10.06
N SER A 443 -0.78 -3.97 -10.09
CA SER A 443 -1.49 -3.50 -8.89
C SER A 443 -2.92 -3.13 -9.23
N ILE A 444 -3.87 -3.54 -8.38
CA ILE A 444 -5.29 -3.19 -8.55
C ILE A 444 -5.55 -1.68 -8.46
N ARG A 445 -4.64 -0.92 -7.81
CA ARG A 445 -4.70 0.54 -7.69
C ARG A 445 -4.32 1.27 -8.99
N TYR A 446 -3.84 0.54 -10.00
CA TYR A 446 -3.33 1.08 -11.24
C TYR A 446 -4.04 0.47 -12.45
N THR A 447 -5.15 1.07 -12.86
CA THR A 447 -6.00 0.55 -13.93
C THR A 447 -5.32 0.49 -15.29
N SER A 448 -4.32 1.33 -15.57
CA SER A 448 -3.68 1.33 -16.89
C SER A 448 -2.92 0.03 -17.18
N ARG A 449 -2.44 -0.65 -16.14
CA ARG A 449 -1.84 -1.99 -16.22
C ARG A 449 -2.39 -2.86 -15.07
N PRO A 450 -3.67 -3.27 -15.13
CA PRO A 450 -4.27 -4.08 -14.08
C PRO A 450 -3.64 -5.48 -14.05
N THR A 451 -3.96 -6.29 -13.04
CA THR A 451 -3.41 -7.66 -12.92
C THR A 451 -3.71 -8.50 -14.16
N SER A 452 -4.79 -8.17 -14.84
CA SER A 452 -5.10 -8.61 -16.18
C SER A 452 -4.74 -7.54 -17.19
N SER A 453 -4.26 -7.99 -18.33
CA SER A 453 -4.14 -7.31 -19.60
C SER A 453 -5.41 -6.60 -20.13
N VAL A 454 -6.24 -5.94 -19.31
CA VAL A 454 -7.61 -5.40 -19.64
C VAL A 454 -7.59 -4.23 -20.61
N THR A 455 -6.43 -3.72 -20.97
CA THR A 455 -6.34 -2.53 -21.77
C THR A 455 -5.93 -2.92 -23.18
N SER A 456 -6.96 -2.99 -24.01
CA SER A 456 -6.89 -2.70 -25.42
C SER A 456 -8.06 -1.74 -25.69
N PRO A 457 -7.86 -0.66 -26.45
CA PRO A 457 -9.00 0.10 -26.94
C PRO A 457 -9.84 -0.85 -27.78
N ASP A 458 -11.13 -0.86 -27.52
CA ASP A 458 -12.08 -1.36 -28.48
C ASP A 458 -12.74 -0.12 -29.09
N PHE A 459 -12.24 0.30 -30.25
CA PHE A 459 -12.79 1.45 -30.97
C PHE A 459 -14.22 1.19 -31.49
N SER A 460 -14.76 -0.02 -31.27
CA SER A 460 -16.17 -0.42 -31.40
C SER A 460 -17.18 0.51 -30.71
N HIS A 461 -16.72 1.19 -29.66
CA HIS A 461 -17.54 2.06 -28.83
C HIS A 461 -17.74 3.46 -29.42
N LEU A 462 -17.32 3.71 -30.67
CA LEU A 462 -17.87 4.83 -31.41
C LEU A 462 -19.41 4.74 -31.33
N ALA A 463 -19.99 5.82 -30.83
CA ALA A 463 -21.37 6.15 -30.48
C ALA A 463 -22.16 5.32 -29.45
N SER A 464 -22.68 6.09 -28.50
CA SER A 464 -24.06 6.55 -28.62
C SER A 464 -24.13 8.01 -28.17
N SER A 465 -24.62 8.92 -29.05
CA SER A 465 -24.69 10.39 -28.95
C SER A 465 -23.43 11.19 -29.36
N LEU A 466 -23.63 12.27 -30.12
CA LEU A 466 -22.64 13.30 -30.48
C LEU A 466 -22.13 14.01 -29.21
N THR A 467 -21.32 13.31 -28.42
CA THR A 467 -20.77 13.80 -27.17
C THR A 467 -19.29 14.12 -27.35
N MET A 468 -18.78 14.98 -26.46
CA MET A 468 -17.35 15.33 -26.39
C MET A 468 -16.44 14.10 -26.37
N ASP A 469 -16.89 13.00 -25.78
CA ASP A 469 -16.14 11.76 -25.68
C ASP A 469 -15.83 11.15 -27.05
N THR A 470 -16.77 11.19 -28.00
CA THR A 470 -16.56 10.68 -29.38
C THR A 470 -15.45 11.43 -30.11
N VAL A 471 -15.35 12.75 -29.92
CA VAL A 471 -14.29 13.56 -30.55
C VAL A 471 -12.91 13.15 -30.02
N PHE A 472 -12.81 12.91 -28.70
CA PHE A 472 -11.54 12.46 -28.12
C PHE A 472 -11.12 11.09 -28.62
N GLU A 473 -12.09 10.21 -28.92
CA GLU A 473 -11.83 8.89 -29.48
C GLU A 473 -11.33 8.95 -30.92
N GLU A 474 -11.97 9.76 -31.76
CA GLU A 474 -11.55 9.98 -33.16
C GLU A 474 -10.12 10.55 -33.22
N GLU A 475 -9.83 11.63 -32.47
CA GLU A 475 -8.49 12.21 -32.42
C GLU A 475 -7.42 11.22 -31.93
N THR A 476 -7.78 10.40 -30.96
CA THR A 476 -6.86 9.39 -30.42
C THR A 476 -6.63 8.25 -31.40
N PHE A 477 -7.67 7.81 -32.10
CA PHE A 477 -7.56 6.81 -33.16
C PHE A 477 -6.59 7.30 -34.23
N ASP A 478 -6.74 8.52 -34.73
CA ASP A 478 -5.85 9.08 -35.76
C ASP A 478 -4.38 9.07 -35.33
N VAL A 479 -4.11 9.48 -34.08
CA VAL A 479 -2.76 9.47 -33.51
C VAL A 479 -2.22 8.05 -33.41
N MET A 480 -2.97 7.12 -32.84
CA MET A 480 -2.54 5.73 -32.67
C MET A 480 -2.43 4.98 -34.01
N TRP A 481 -3.30 5.28 -34.96
CA TRP A 481 -3.24 4.75 -36.32
C TRP A 481 -1.92 5.15 -36.95
N LYS A 482 -1.54 6.44 -36.89
CA LYS A 482 -0.25 6.92 -37.37
C LYS A 482 0.94 6.29 -36.63
N LEU A 483 0.87 6.16 -35.31
CA LEU A 483 1.90 5.49 -34.49
C LEU A 483 2.02 3.98 -34.76
N SER A 484 1.03 3.37 -35.40
CA SER A 484 1.04 1.95 -35.78
C SER A 484 1.52 1.70 -37.21
N GLU A 485 1.89 2.74 -37.97
CA GLU A 485 2.39 2.59 -39.34
C GLU A 485 3.69 1.76 -39.35
N PRO A 486 3.87 0.85 -40.34
CA PRO A 486 5.11 0.13 -40.51
C PRO A 486 6.32 1.07 -40.63
N GLY A 487 7.39 0.78 -39.89
CA GLY A 487 8.60 1.61 -39.81
C GLY A 487 8.49 2.81 -38.87
N SER A 488 7.35 3.04 -38.22
CA SER A 488 7.25 4.04 -37.17
C SER A 488 7.96 3.59 -35.89
N GLU A 489 8.42 4.54 -35.10
CA GLU A 489 9.13 4.27 -33.84
C GLU A 489 8.29 3.55 -32.76
N ALA A 490 6.97 3.57 -32.92
CA ALA A 490 6.03 2.95 -32.00
C ALA A 490 5.37 1.70 -32.59
N GLU A 491 5.79 1.23 -33.77
CA GLU A 491 5.16 0.09 -34.46
C GLU A 491 4.97 -1.11 -33.54
N GLU A 492 5.99 -1.47 -32.76
CA GLU A 492 5.97 -2.63 -31.85
C GLU A 492 5.01 -2.48 -30.66
N CYS A 493 4.46 -1.29 -30.43
CA CYS A 493 3.42 -1.07 -29.43
C CYS A 493 2.04 -1.50 -29.92
N PHE A 494 1.85 -1.68 -31.23
CA PHE A 494 0.54 -1.85 -31.84
C PHE A 494 0.46 -3.08 -32.75
N LEU A 495 -0.76 -3.57 -32.94
CA LEU A 495 -1.08 -4.52 -34.00
C LEU A 495 -2.34 -4.06 -34.72
N ARG A 496 -2.21 -3.73 -36.01
CA ARG A 496 -3.34 -3.48 -36.91
C ARG A 496 -4.02 -4.81 -37.21
N VAL A 497 -5.31 -4.93 -36.92
CA VAL A 497 -6.05 -6.18 -37.07
C VAL A 497 -7.41 -5.96 -37.73
N PRO A 498 -7.90 -6.93 -38.52
CA PRO A 498 -9.31 -6.99 -38.84
C PRO A 498 -10.09 -7.35 -37.57
N GLN A 499 -11.18 -6.64 -37.35
CA GLN A 499 -12.11 -6.86 -36.25
C GLN A 499 -13.50 -7.17 -36.80
N SER A 500 -14.18 -8.11 -36.16
CA SER A 500 -15.59 -8.42 -36.42
C SER A 500 -16.40 -8.28 -35.14
N GLU A 501 -17.54 -7.62 -35.25
CA GLU A 501 -18.47 -7.39 -34.15
C GLU A 501 -19.83 -7.96 -34.46
N HIS A 502 -20.38 -8.68 -33.49
CA HIS A 502 -21.67 -9.34 -33.59
C HIS A 502 -22.61 -8.77 -32.53
N PHE A 503 -23.81 -8.36 -32.97
CA PHE A 503 -24.78 -7.70 -32.12
C PHE A 503 -26.02 -8.58 -31.97
N PHE A 504 -26.47 -8.77 -30.72
CA PHE A 504 -27.76 -9.39 -30.39
C PHE A 504 -28.83 -8.35 -30.06
N VAL A 505 -28.45 -7.06 -30.08
CA VAL A 505 -29.32 -5.90 -29.83
C VAL A 505 -29.27 -4.92 -31.00
N PRO A 506 -30.34 -4.15 -31.26
CA PRO A 506 -30.35 -3.14 -32.30
C PRO A 506 -29.29 -2.04 -32.09
N ARG A 507 -28.62 -1.62 -33.16
CA ARG A 507 -27.62 -0.54 -33.15
C ARG A 507 -28.22 0.82 -33.51
N PRO A 508 -27.70 1.93 -32.92
CA PRO A 508 -28.07 3.28 -33.36
C PRO A 508 -27.63 3.52 -34.81
N GLN A 509 -28.42 4.34 -35.53
CA GLN A 509 -28.16 4.74 -36.92
C GLN A 509 -27.90 6.26 -36.98
N PRO A 510 -26.93 6.75 -37.78
CA PRO A 510 -26.00 6.00 -38.64
C PRO A 510 -25.00 5.14 -37.85
N GLU A 511 -24.45 4.10 -38.48
CA GLU A 511 -23.56 3.15 -37.80
C GLU A 511 -22.25 3.86 -37.41
N PRO A 512 -21.94 3.94 -36.11
CA PRO A 512 -20.83 4.77 -35.67
C PRO A 512 -19.44 4.37 -36.19
N LEU A 513 -19.28 3.08 -36.51
CA LEU A 513 -18.01 2.52 -36.96
C LEU A 513 -17.78 2.67 -38.46
N GLU A 514 -18.69 3.31 -39.19
CA GLU A 514 -18.59 3.54 -40.64
C GLU A 514 -17.29 4.26 -41.05
N LYS A 515 -16.71 5.07 -40.17
CA LYS A 515 -15.45 5.79 -40.41
C LYS A 515 -14.21 4.90 -40.33
N MET A 516 -14.33 3.69 -39.79
CA MET A 516 -13.20 2.80 -39.59
C MET A 516 -12.68 2.25 -40.93
N PRO A 517 -11.35 2.06 -41.08
CA PRO A 517 -10.79 1.52 -42.32
C PRO A 517 -11.38 0.16 -42.71
N ASN A 518 -11.68 -0.06 -43.99
CA ASN A 518 -12.27 -1.30 -44.51
C ASN A 518 -13.60 -1.70 -43.86
N PHE A 519 -14.38 -0.72 -43.36
CA PHE A 519 -15.68 -0.98 -42.78
C PHE A 519 -16.65 -1.62 -43.78
N ARG A 520 -17.39 -2.63 -43.33
CA ARG A 520 -18.56 -3.19 -44.00
C ARG A 520 -19.49 -3.91 -43.02
N HIS A 521 -20.75 -4.06 -43.40
CA HIS A 521 -21.66 -4.98 -42.71
C HIS A 521 -21.32 -6.44 -43.02
N LEU A 522 -21.51 -7.31 -42.04
CA LEU A 522 -21.43 -8.76 -42.19
C LEU A 522 -22.70 -9.29 -42.87
N LYS A 523 -22.54 -10.25 -43.76
CA LYS A 523 -23.67 -10.96 -44.39
C LYS A 523 -24.30 -11.93 -43.38
N PRO A 524 -25.58 -12.33 -43.55
CA PRO A 524 -26.24 -13.28 -42.66
C PRO A 524 -25.44 -14.58 -42.44
N GLU A 525 -24.79 -15.09 -43.48
CA GLU A 525 -23.93 -16.29 -43.41
C GLU A 525 -22.60 -16.09 -42.64
N GLU A 526 -22.17 -14.84 -42.40
CA GLU A 526 -20.96 -14.50 -41.63
C GLU A 526 -21.28 -14.24 -40.14
N LEU A 527 -22.56 -14.22 -39.75
CA LEU A 527 -22.97 -13.96 -38.37
C LEU A 527 -22.84 -15.21 -37.50
N ILE A 528 -22.45 -15.01 -36.25
CA ILE A 528 -22.51 -16.07 -35.24
C ILE A 528 -23.97 -16.44 -34.93
N PRO A 529 -24.25 -17.70 -34.53
CA PRO A 529 -25.62 -18.13 -34.22
C PRO A 529 -26.33 -17.22 -33.22
N GLY A 530 -27.45 -16.64 -33.65
CA GLY A 530 -28.31 -15.78 -32.85
C GLY A 530 -28.03 -14.27 -32.95
N ALA A 531 -26.92 -13.86 -33.57
CA ALA A 531 -26.67 -12.44 -33.82
C ALA A 531 -27.65 -11.90 -34.88
N ILE A 532 -28.17 -10.69 -34.65
CA ILE A 532 -29.13 -10.03 -35.55
C ILE A 532 -28.45 -9.12 -36.58
N ALA A 533 -27.23 -8.67 -36.28
CA ALA A 533 -26.43 -7.82 -37.13
C ALA A 533 -24.95 -8.00 -36.80
N GLY A 534 -24.09 -7.53 -37.69
CA GLY A 534 -22.66 -7.47 -37.43
C GLY A 534 -21.92 -6.59 -38.41
N VAL A 535 -20.74 -6.15 -38.01
CA VAL A 535 -19.85 -5.30 -38.81
C VAL A 535 -18.44 -5.85 -38.77
N THR A 536 -17.64 -5.49 -39.76
CA THR A 536 -16.21 -5.73 -39.73
C THR A 536 -15.46 -4.55 -40.30
N PHE A 537 -14.29 -4.28 -39.73
CA PHE A 537 -13.43 -3.15 -40.07
C PHE A 537 -12.00 -3.46 -39.62
N THR A 538 -11.05 -2.59 -39.93
CA THR A 538 -9.65 -2.70 -39.46
C THR A 538 -9.42 -1.68 -38.36
N THR A 539 -8.78 -2.12 -37.27
CA THR A 539 -8.48 -1.28 -36.10
C THR A 539 -7.07 -1.55 -35.57
N VAL A 540 -6.70 -0.91 -34.46
CA VAL A 540 -5.43 -1.11 -33.77
C VAL A 540 -5.66 -1.66 -32.37
N THR A 541 -4.84 -2.63 -31.99
CA THR A 541 -4.75 -3.15 -30.62
C THR A 541 -3.42 -2.72 -30.02
N ILE A 542 -3.36 -2.62 -28.69
CA ILE A 542 -2.19 -2.08 -27.97
C ILE A 542 -1.54 -3.17 -27.13
N ASP A 543 -0.23 -3.31 -27.25
CA ASP A 543 0.58 -4.02 -26.26
C ASP A 543 0.91 -3.08 -25.09
N VAL A 544 0.00 -3.04 -24.11
CA VAL A 544 0.01 -2.04 -23.03
C VAL A 544 1.31 -1.95 -22.23
N PRO A 545 1.92 -3.05 -21.77
CA PRO A 545 3.21 -3.00 -21.11
C PRO A 545 4.28 -2.28 -21.94
N ILE A 546 4.30 -2.49 -23.26
CA ILE A 546 5.26 -1.86 -24.16
C ILE A 546 4.88 -0.39 -24.37
N TYR A 547 3.62 -0.12 -24.71
CA TYR A 547 3.13 1.21 -25.03
C TYR A 547 3.27 2.22 -23.88
N LEU A 548 2.93 1.83 -22.64
CA LEU A 548 3.07 2.73 -21.49
C LEU A 548 4.53 3.10 -21.21
N ASN A 549 5.45 2.16 -21.37
CA ASN A 549 6.88 2.41 -21.19
C ASN A 549 7.43 3.24 -22.36
N TYR A 550 6.95 3.02 -23.59
CA TYR A 550 7.26 3.87 -24.73
C TYR A 550 6.86 5.33 -24.48
N LEU A 551 5.62 5.59 -24.03
CA LEU A 551 5.16 6.94 -23.71
C LEU A 551 5.99 7.59 -22.60
N LEU A 552 6.30 6.83 -21.54
CA LEU A 552 7.12 7.32 -20.43
C LEU A 552 8.55 7.64 -20.87
N MET A 553 9.15 6.79 -21.71
CA MET A 553 10.48 7.01 -22.27
C MET A 553 10.51 8.25 -23.16
N LYS A 554 9.49 8.44 -24.01
CA LYS A 554 9.34 9.66 -24.83
C LYS A 554 9.23 10.91 -23.98
N PHE A 555 8.43 10.85 -22.91
CA PHE A 555 8.29 11.96 -21.97
C PHE A 555 9.62 12.32 -21.29
N CYS A 556 10.33 11.32 -20.75
CA CYS A 556 11.64 11.53 -20.12
C CYS A 556 12.70 12.02 -21.12
N GLY A 557 12.69 11.50 -22.35
CA GLY A 557 13.62 11.90 -23.41
C GLY A 557 13.48 13.36 -23.83
N LEU A 558 12.30 13.96 -23.65
CA LEU A 558 12.05 15.39 -23.86
C LEU A 558 12.37 16.27 -22.64
N GLY A 559 12.99 15.70 -21.60
CA GLY A 559 13.34 16.41 -20.35
C GLY A 559 12.22 16.41 -19.30
N GLY A 560 11.18 15.60 -19.48
CA GLY A 560 10.15 15.39 -18.48
C GLY A 560 10.70 14.66 -17.24
N ARG A 561 10.19 14.99 -16.05
CA ARG A 561 10.64 14.39 -14.79
C ARG A 561 9.59 13.46 -14.21
N VAL A 562 10.00 12.31 -13.68
CA VAL A 562 9.10 11.37 -13.00
C VAL A 562 9.55 11.26 -11.55
N LEU A 563 8.65 11.60 -10.63
CA LEU A 563 8.91 11.62 -9.20
C LEU A 563 8.01 10.60 -8.51
N ARG A 564 8.63 9.67 -7.77
CA ARG A 564 7.88 8.70 -6.98
C ARG A 564 7.36 9.34 -5.71
N GLY A 565 6.04 9.33 -5.54
CA GLY A 565 5.40 10.03 -4.44
C GLY A 565 3.96 9.62 -4.22
N SER A 566 3.57 9.44 -2.95
CA SER A 566 2.19 9.24 -2.54
C SER A 566 1.63 10.55 -1.99
N LEU A 567 0.42 10.92 -2.42
CA LEU A 567 -0.30 12.04 -1.86
C LEU A 567 -1.62 11.58 -1.27
N MET A 568 -1.92 12.05 -0.07
CA MET A 568 -3.24 11.92 0.53
C MET A 568 -4.14 13.12 0.22
N HIS A 569 -3.55 14.23 -0.20
CA HIS A 569 -4.25 15.48 -0.55
C HIS A 569 -3.41 16.24 -1.59
N ILE A 570 -4.05 17.05 -2.44
CA ILE A 570 -3.36 17.92 -3.41
C ILE A 570 -2.62 19.13 -2.79
N ASN A 571 -3.02 19.61 -1.60
CA ASN A 571 -2.49 20.84 -1.01
C ASN A 571 -0.98 20.82 -0.76
N PRO A 572 -0.38 19.75 -0.20
CA PRO A 572 1.07 19.68 -0.04
C PRO A 572 1.81 19.91 -1.35
N LEU A 573 1.29 19.37 -2.46
CA LEU A 573 1.90 19.54 -3.79
C LEU A 573 1.73 20.98 -4.31
N LEU A 574 0.59 21.61 -4.05
CA LEU A 574 0.36 23.01 -4.42
C LEU A 574 1.20 23.98 -3.58
N GLU A 575 1.38 23.70 -2.28
CA GLU A 575 2.16 24.46 -1.29
C GLU A 575 3.68 24.34 -1.53
N GLY A 576 4.18 23.11 -1.64
CA GLY A 576 5.61 22.79 -1.60
C GLY A 576 6.20 22.31 -2.94
N GLY A 577 5.37 22.08 -3.95
CA GLY A 577 5.80 21.60 -5.26
C GLY A 577 6.48 20.24 -5.24
N THR A 578 7.31 19.99 -6.25
CA THR A 578 8.03 18.73 -6.44
C THR A 578 9.13 18.46 -5.40
N LYS A 579 9.55 19.50 -4.66
CA LYS A 579 10.57 19.40 -3.60
C LYS A 579 10.22 18.40 -2.50
N LEU A 580 8.93 18.13 -2.31
CA LEU A 580 8.45 17.10 -1.39
C LEU A 580 8.97 15.70 -1.71
N PHE A 581 9.33 15.44 -2.97
CA PHE A 581 9.72 14.11 -3.46
C PHE A 581 11.16 14.05 -3.94
N SER A 582 11.74 15.17 -4.38
CA SER A 582 13.07 15.21 -5.00
C SER A 582 14.24 15.40 -4.02
N GLY A 583 14.00 15.45 -2.70
CA GLY A 583 15.09 15.59 -1.70
C GLY A 583 15.79 16.95 -1.68
N GLY A 584 15.35 17.92 -2.50
CA GLY A 584 15.70 19.33 -2.39
C GLY A 584 16.95 19.78 -3.15
N GLY A 585 16.79 20.12 -4.44
CA GLY A 585 17.57 21.19 -5.05
C GLY A 585 16.98 22.56 -4.68
N VAL A 586 17.82 23.54 -4.36
CA VAL A 586 17.42 24.88 -3.87
C VAL A 586 16.50 25.64 -4.86
N HIS A 587 16.45 25.24 -6.13
CA HIS A 587 15.81 25.98 -7.23
C HIS A 587 14.60 25.33 -7.91
N ASP A 588 13.98 24.26 -7.39
CA ASP A 588 12.75 23.73 -8.02
C ASP A 588 11.59 24.76 -7.94
N PRO A 589 11.01 25.22 -9.06
CA PRO A 589 9.90 26.16 -9.04
C PRO A 589 8.62 25.47 -8.56
N LEU A 590 7.78 26.22 -7.84
CA LEU A 590 6.44 25.75 -7.48
C LEU A 590 5.60 25.52 -8.75
N PRO A 591 4.67 24.55 -8.75
CA PRO A 591 3.82 24.30 -9.90
C PRO A 591 2.96 25.54 -10.18
N GLU A 592 2.95 25.99 -11.42
CA GLU A 592 2.02 27.00 -11.93
C GLU A 592 0.69 26.37 -12.33
N ALA A 593 0.65 25.07 -12.62
CA ALA A 593 -0.58 24.29 -12.80
C ALA A 593 -0.43 22.87 -12.24
N LEU A 594 -1.57 22.29 -11.83
CA LEU A 594 -1.68 20.89 -11.44
C LEU A 594 -2.70 20.18 -12.33
N ILE A 595 -2.32 19.04 -12.89
CA ILE A 595 -3.25 18.18 -13.64
C ILE A 595 -3.52 16.92 -12.83
N VAL A 596 -4.78 16.64 -12.52
CA VAL A 596 -5.19 15.49 -11.69
C VAL A 596 -5.63 14.34 -12.57
N CYS A 597 -4.75 13.35 -12.74
CA CYS A 597 -4.96 12.15 -13.56
C CYS A 597 -4.98 10.87 -12.70
N THR A 598 -5.59 10.94 -11.51
CA THR A 598 -5.52 9.88 -10.49
C THR A 598 -6.52 8.73 -10.63
N GLY A 599 -7.36 8.76 -11.67
CA GLY A 599 -8.30 7.68 -11.97
C GLY A 599 -9.22 7.35 -10.79
N ILE A 600 -9.24 6.08 -10.36
CA ILE A 600 -10.10 5.61 -9.27
C ILE A 600 -9.78 6.30 -7.93
N SER A 601 -8.51 6.71 -7.75
CA SER A 601 -8.05 7.35 -6.52
C SER A 601 -8.60 8.76 -6.32
N SER A 602 -9.15 9.41 -7.36
CA SER A 602 -9.83 10.71 -7.25
C SER A 602 -11.01 10.67 -6.27
N ARG A 603 -11.59 9.49 -6.00
CA ARG A 603 -12.62 9.27 -4.97
C ARG A 603 -12.14 9.57 -3.54
N PHE A 604 -10.85 9.33 -3.29
CA PHE A 604 -10.24 9.34 -1.96
C PHE A 604 -9.21 10.44 -1.76
N LEU A 605 -8.71 11.05 -2.84
CA LEU A 605 -7.69 12.08 -2.79
C LEU A 605 -8.25 13.38 -2.18
N GLY A 606 -7.69 13.81 -1.05
CA GLY A 606 -8.07 15.05 -0.37
C GLY A 606 -7.95 16.27 -1.28
N GLY A 607 -8.96 17.14 -1.24
CA GLY A 607 -9.10 18.28 -2.17
C GLY A 607 -9.69 17.92 -3.53
N VAL A 608 -10.04 16.65 -3.76
CA VAL A 608 -10.81 16.19 -4.93
C VAL A 608 -12.05 15.41 -4.45
N GLU A 609 -11.83 14.33 -3.70
CA GLU A 609 -12.83 13.54 -2.95
C GLU A 609 -14.12 13.20 -3.72
N ASP A 610 -14.00 12.98 -5.02
CA ASP A 610 -15.13 12.86 -5.94
C ASP A 610 -15.90 11.56 -5.73
N LYS A 611 -17.03 11.64 -5.01
CA LYS A 611 -17.84 10.48 -4.64
C LYS A 611 -18.65 9.90 -5.80
N ASP A 612 -18.67 10.57 -6.94
CA ASP A 612 -19.26 10.06 -8.16
C ASP A 612 -18.34 9.07 -8.87
N VAL A 613 -17.05 9.00 -8.52
CA VAL A 613 -16.11 8.00 -9.04
C VAL A 613 -16.38 6.63 -8.40
N TYR A 614 -16.60 5.60 -9.21
CA TYR A 614 -16.84 4.22 -8.77
C TYR A 614 -16.18 3.21 -9.73
N PRO A 615 -15.85 1.99 -9.26
CA PRO A 615 -15.21 0.99 -10.11
C PRO A 615 -16.25 0.29 -10.98
N ILE A 616 -15.85 -0.06 -12.19
CA ILE A 616 -16.48 -1.13 -12.94
C ILE A 616 -15.45 -2.25 -13.06
N ARG A 617 -15.64 -3.32 -12.28
CA ARG A 617 -14.72 -4.46 -12.24
C ARG A 617 -14.73 -5.18 -13.60
N GLY A 618 -13.54 -5.50 -14.10
CA GLY A 618 -13.33 -6.29 -15.30
C GLY A 618 -12.32 -7.39 -15.08
N GLN A 619 -12.75 -8.63 -15.25
CA GLN A 619 -11.91 -9.81 -15.26
C GLN A 619 -11.64 -10.24 -16.70
N THR A 620 -10.40 -10.64 -16.98
CA THR A 620 -9.98 -11.20 -18.26
C THR A 620 -8.93 -12.29 -18.04
N VAL A 621 -8.74 -13.11 -19.07
CA VAL A 621 -7.77 -14.19 -19.14
C VAL A 621 -6.80 -13.86 -20.28
N LEU A 622 -5.50 -13.98 -20.02
CA LEU A 622 -4.46 -13.81 -21.04
C LEU A 622 -4.06 -15.19 -21.55
N ILE A 623 -4.17 -15.41 -22.85
CA ILE A 623 -3.89 -16.70 -23.50
C ILE A 623 -2.78 -16.51 -24.54
N ARG A 624 -1.86 -17.48 -24.63
CA ARG A 624 -0.86 -17.55 -25.69
C ARG A 624 -1.45 -18.21 -26.94
N ALA A 625 -1.83 -17.42 -27.95
CA ALA A 625 -2.40 -17.94 -29.19
C ALA A 625 -1.85 -17.19 -30.42
N PRO A 626 -0.61 -17.50 -30.86
CA PRO A 626 0.07 -16.74 -31.91
C PRO A 626 -0.59 -16.79 -33.29
N TRP A 627 -1.44 -17.79 -33.52
CA TRP A 627 -2.24 -17.94 -34.75
C TRP A 627 -3.48 -17.02 -34.78
N VAL A 628 -3.85 -16.40 -33.67
CA VAL A 628 -4.96 -15.44 -33.61
C VAL A 628 -4.43 -14.03 -33.85
N ARG A 629 -4.71 -13.49 -35.05
CA ARG A 629 -4.30 -12.14 -35.49
C ARG A 629 -5.47 -11.27 -35.94
N PHE A 630 -6.66 -11.57 -35.43
CA PHE A 630 -7.90 -10.84 -35.68
C PHE A 630 -8.65 -10.62 -34.36
N GLY A 631 -9.45 -9.57 -34.30
CA GLY A 631 -10.32 -9.27 -33.16
C GLY A 631 -11.74 -9.81 -33.39
N ARG A 632 -12.40 -10.25 -32.32
CA ARG A 632 -13.82 -10.62 -32.36
C ARG A 632 -14.52 -10.19 -31.07
N THR A 633 -15.64 -9.51 -31.19
CA THR A 633 -16.46 -9.10 -30.03
C THR A 633 -17.92 -9.45 -30.27
N GLU A 634 -18.60 -9.92 -29.23
CA GLU A 634 -20.05 -10.07 -29.21
C GLU A 634 -20.67 -9.15 -28.14
N TYR A 635 -21.81 -8.56 -28.48
CA TYR A 635 -22.61 -7.73 -27.58
C TYR A 635 -23.95 -8.40 -27.30
N LEU A 636 -24.10 -8.91 -26.08
CA LEU A 636 -25.30 -9.66 -25.66
C LEU A 636 -26.45 -8.73 -25.28
N ASP A 637 -26.15 -7.56 -24.70
CA ASP A 637 -27.15 -6.59 -24.24
C ASP A 637 -26.63 -5.14 -24.23
N ASP A 638 -27.55 -4.20 -23.99
CA ASP A 638 -27.26 -2.77 -23.85
C ASP A 638 -26.44 -2.44 -22.59
N SER A 639 -26.27 -3.39 -21.66
CA SER A 639 -25.45 -3.20 -20.46
C SER A 639 -23.95 -3.23 -20.76
N GLY A 640 -23.58 -3.61 -21.98
CA GLY A 640 -22.19 -3.81 -22.41
C GLY A 640 -21.58 -5.08 -21.84
N ALA A 641 -22.41 -6.09 -21.55
CA ALA A 641 -21.93 -7.45 -21.36
C ALA A 641 -21.42 -7.98 -22.70
N CYS A 642 -20.09 -8.09 -22.82
CA CYS A 642 -19.44 -8.52 -24.05
C CYS A 642 -18.40 -9.62 -23.80
N THR A 643 -18.34 -10.55 -24.74
CA THR A 643 -17.19 -11.44 -24.91
C THR A 643 -16.31 -10.84 -25.99
N TYR A 644 -15.02 -10.65 -25.72
CA TYR A 644 -14.06 -10.07 -26.66
C TYR A 644 -12.76 -10.85 -26.68
N ILE A 645 -12.21 -10.96 -27.88
CA ILE A 645 -10.95 -11.60 -28.21
C ILE A 645 -10.06 -10.52 -28.83
N ILE A 646 -9.03 -10.10 -28.10
CA ILE A 646 -8.18 -8.99 -28.50
C ILE A 646 -6.72 -9.44 -28.58
N PRO A 647 -6.19 -9.72 -29.79
CA PRO A 647 -4.80 -10.10 -29.96
C PRO A 647 -3.86 -8.92 -29.71
N ARG A 648 -2.63 -9.22 -29.32
CA ARG A 648 -1.54 -8.24 -29.17
C ARG A 648 -0.40 -8.55 -30.12
N ARG A 649 0.45 -7.55 -30.37
CA ARG A 649 1.68 -7.69 -31.15
C ARG A 649 2.56 -8.84 -30.61
N SER A 650 2.71 -8.92 -29.29
CA SER A 650 3.44 -9.99 -28.56
C SER A 650 2.95 -11.41 -28.81
N SER A 651 1.82 -11.61 -29.51
CA SER A 651 1.18 -12.90 -29.78
C SER A 651 0.37 -13.47 -28.61
N ASP A 652 0.16 -12.65 -27.58
CA ASP A 652 -0.78 -12.95 -26.51
C ASP A 652 -2.16 -12.38 -26.88
N VAL A 653 -3.20 -13.05 -26.43
CA VAL A 653 -4.60 -12.70 -26.70
C VAL A 653 -5.30 -12.45 -25.38
N ILE A 654 -5.89 -11.28 -25.26
CA ILE A 654 -6.78 -10.96 -24.14
C ILE A 654 -8.14 -11.55 -24.46
N VAL A 655 -8.62 -12.37 -23.54
CA VAL A 655 -9.95 -12.95 -23.59
C VAL A 655 -10.75 -12.40 -22.44
N GLY A 656 -11.82 -11.69 -22.76
CA GLY A 656 -12.67 -11.09 -21.75
C GLY A 656 -14.14 -11.10 -22.14
N GLY A 657 -15.00 -10.54 -21.30
CA GLY A 657 -14.68 -10.21 -19.93
C GLY A 657 -15.92 -9.96 -19.10
N THR A 658 -15.75 -9.21 -18.01
CA THR A 658 -16.85 -8.77 -17.14
C THR A 658 -16.93 -7.26 -17.02
N ARG A 659 -18.12 -6.78 -16.65
CA ARG A 659 -18.43 -5.37 -16.41
C ARG A 659 -19.34 -5.25 -15.18
N VAL A 660 -18.75 -5.27 -13.98
CA VAL A 660 -19.53 -5.28 -12.73
C VAL A 660 -19.36 -3.96 -11.98
N PRO A 661 -20.36 -3.06 -11.97
CA PRO A 661 -20.31 -1.80 -11.24
C PRO A 661 -20.21 -2.01 -9.72
N ASN A 662 -19.47 -1.13 -9.04
CA ASN A 662 -19.28 -1.10 -7.58
C ASN A 662 -18.66 -2.36 -6.96
N ASP A 663 -18.17 -3.30 -7.77
CA ASP A 663 -17.39 -4.42 -7.28
C ASP A 663 -15.92 -3.98 -7.14
N TRP A 664 -15.42 -3.99 -5.90
CA TRP A 664 -14.05 -3.60 -5.55
C TRP A 664 -13.13 -4.81 -5.37
N TYR A 665 -13.62 -6.04 -5.59
CA TYR A 665 -12.86 -7.24 -5.30
C TYR A 665 -11.64 -7.38 -6.23
N PRO A 666 -10.41 -7.42 -5.68
CA PRO A 666 -9.20 -7.23 -6.46
C PRO A 666 -8.67 -8.51 -7.15
N VAL A 667 -9.24 -9.67 -6.82
CA VAL A 667 -8.76 -10.99 -7.27
C VAL A 667 -9.70 -11.56 -8.34
N PRO A 668 -9.18 -12.26 -9.36
CA PRO A 668 -10.00 -13.08 -10.27
C PRO A 668 -10.83 -14.12 -9.52
N ARG A 669 -12.04 -14.37 -10.00
CA ARG A 669 -12.90 -15.44 -9.49
C ARG A 669 -12.83 -16.64 -10.43
N PRO A 670 -12.48 -17.85 -9.97
CA PRO A 670 -12.30 -19.01 -10.83
C PRO A 670 -13.54 -19.35 -11.68
N GLU A 671 -14.73 -19.22 -11.10
CA GLU A 671 -16.00 -19.46 -11.79
C GLU A 671 -16.21 -18.48 -12.96
N ILE A 672 -15.72 -17.23 -12.83
CA ILE A 672 -15.77 -16.24 -13.91
C ILE A 672 -14.70 -16.55 -14.97
N THR A 673 -13.54 -17.08 -14.58
CA THR A 673 -12.49 -17.49 -15.53
C THR A 673 -13.03 -18.60 -16.44
N GLN A 674 -13.66 -19.62 -15.85
CA GLN A 674 -14.29 -20.71 -16.60
C GLN A 674 -15.36 -20.18 -17.58
N ASP A 675 -16.29 -19.35 -17.09
CA ASP A 675 -17.33 -18.72 -17.92
C ASP A 675 -16.76 -17.91 -19.10
N ILE A 676 -15.71 -17.12 -18.86
CA ILE A 676 -15.04 -16.34 -19.91
C ILE A 676 -14.49 -17.27 -21.00
N LEU A 677 -13.83 -18.37 -20.62
CA LEU A 677 -13.25 -19.32 -21.58
C LEU A 677 -14.32 -20.06 -22.38
N GLU A 678 -15.43 -20.46 -21.75
CA GLU A 678 -16.55 -21.12 -22.41
C GLU A 678 -17.20 -20.20 -23.47
N ARG A 679 -17.50 -18.95 -23.09
CA ARG A 679 -18.05 -17.97 -24.02
C ARG A 679 -17.07 -17.63 -25.14
N ALA A 680 -15.79 -17.46 -24.81
CA ALA A 680 -14.75 -17.16 -25.78
C ALA A 680 -14.61 -18.26 -26.83
N LEU A 681 -14.66 -19.53 -26.42
CA LEU A 681 -14.56 -20.66 -27.34
C LEU A 681 -15.80 -20.80 -28.22
N LYS A 682 -16.98 -20.44 -27.70
CA LYS A 682 -18.22 -20.36 -28.49
C LYS A 682 -18.16 -19.26 -29.55
N LEU A 683 -17.60 -18.10 -29.21
CA LEU A 683 -17.43 -16.96 -30.13
C LEU A 683 -16.29 -17.17 -31.15
N CYS A 684 -15.19 -17.76 -30.70
CA CYS A 684 -13.97 -17.92 -31.47
C CYS A 684 -13.35 -19.31 -31.21
N PRO A 685 -13.87 -20.36 -31.87
CA PRO A 685 -13.25 -21.68 -31.82
C PRO A 685 -11.77 -21.65 -32.21
N GLU A 686 -11.37 -20.72 -33.10
CA GLU A 686 -10.01 -20.50 -33.56
C GLU A 686 -9.01 -20.08 -32.48
N LEU A 687 -9.50 -19.73 -31.27
CA LEU A 687 -8.66 -19.51 -30.11
C LEU A 687 -7.87 -20.78 -29.71
N ALA A 688 -8.44 -21.97 -29.97
CA ALA A 688 -7.76 -23.23 -29.74
C ALA A 688 -6.70 -23.53 -30.82
N PRO A 689 -5.65 -24.31 -30.48
CA PRO A 689 -4.59 -24.67 -31.42
C PRO A 689 -5.12 -25.29 -32.72
N PRO A 690 -4.57 -24.91 -33.89
CA PRO A 690 -5.01 -25.46 -35.19
C PRO A 690 -5.00 -26.99 -35.24
N GLU A 691 -4.06 -27.63 -34.55
CA GLU A 691 -3.88 -29.08 -34.52
C GLU A 691 -5.06 -29.78 -33.83
N ILE A 692 -5.62 -29.17 -32.78
CA ILE A 692 -6.79 -29.68 -32.08
C ILE A 692 -8.04 -29.51 -32.94
N ARG A 693 -8.21 -28.31 -33.53
CA ARG A 693 -9.38 -27.97 -34.35
C ARG A 693 -9.48 -28.83 -35.62
N ALA A 694 -8.36 -29.34 -36.12
CA ALA A 694 -8.34 -30.26 -37.27
C ALA A 694 -8.87 -31.66 -36.94
N ILE A 695 -8.87 -32.06 -35.66
CA ILE A 695 -9.23 -33.42 -35.22
C ILE A 695 -10.63 -33.45 -34.61
N ARG A 696 -10.98 -32.44 -33.80
CA ARG A 696 -12.28 -32.37 -33.11
C ARG A 696 -12.67 -30.94 -32.77
N ALA A 697 -13.91 -30.78 -32.32
CA ALA A 697 -14.33 -29.54 -31.68
C ALA A 697 -13.48 -29.29 -30.40
N PRO A 698 -12.94 -28.07 -30.23
CA PRO A 698 -12.15 -27.74 -29.05
C PRO A 698 -13.02 -27.63 -27.80
N THR A 699 -12.41 -27.86 -26.64
CA THR A 699 -13.00 -27.66 -25.31
C THR A 699 -12.19 -26.63 -24.52
N VAL A 700 -12.71 -26.20 -23.36
CA VAL A 700 -11.98 -25.27 -22.47
C VAL A 700 -10.66 -25.88 -22.00
N ASP A 701 -10.62 -27.19 -21.76
CA ASP A 701 -9.40 -27.90 -21.36
C ASP A 701 -8.27 -27.76 -22.39
N ASP A 702 -8.60 -27.58 -23.67
CA ASP A 702 -7.61 -27.34 -24.73
C ASP A 702 -7.00 -25.92 -24.66
N LEU A 703 -7.68 -24.98 -24.01
CA LEU A 703 -7.18 -23.62 -23.78
C LEU A 703 -6.32 -23.52 -22.52
N MET A 704 -6.60 -24.35 -21.50
CA MET A 704 -5.96 -24.26 -20.18
C MET A 704 -4.42 -24.27 -20.22
N PRO A 705 -3.74 -25.12 -21.02
CA PRO A 705 -2.28 -25.10 -21.13
C PRO A 705 -1.71 -23.80 -21.72
N HIS A 706 -2.53 -23.03 -22.42
CA HIS A 706 -2.15 -21.78 -23.07
C HIS A 706 -2.48 -20.54 -22.22
N VAL A 707 -3.15 -20.70 -21.07
CA VAL A 707 -3.45 -19.60 -20.15
C VAL A 707 -2.15 -19.12 -19.49
N ILE A 708 -1.79 -17.87 -19.75
CA ILE A 708 -0.60 -17.22 -19.19
C ILE A 708 -0.91 -16.65 -17.80
N SER A 709 -2.05 -15.96 -17.68
CA SER A 709 -2.46 -15.35 -16.42
C SER A 709 -3.92 -14.96 -16.43
N GLU A 710 -4.53 -15.00 -15.24
CA GLU A 710 -5.83 -14.38 -14.97
C GLU A 710 -5.62 -13.01 -14.34
N GLY A 711 -6.57 -12.09 -14.51
CA GLY A 711 -6.50 -10.87 -13.74
C GLY A 711 -7.78 -10.07 -13.65
N CYS A 712 -7.73 -9.06 -12.80
CA CYS A 712 -8.83 -8.17 -12.49
C CYS A 712 -8.39 -6.70 -12.52
N GLY A 713 -9.18 -5.84 -13.17
CA GLY A 713 -9.00 -4.39 -13.20
C GLY A 713 -10.22 -3.65 -12.70
N LEU A 714 -10.01 -2.49 -12.07
CA LEU A 714 -11.08 -1.58 -11.66
C LEU A 714 -11.11 -0.39 -12.63
N ARG A 715 -12.05 -0.40 -13.57
CA ARG A 715 -12.26 0.73 -14.50
C ARG A 715 -12.76 1.94 -13.71
N PRO A 716 -12.09 3.11 -13.75
CA PRO A 716 -12.45 4.28 -12.97
C PRO A 716 -13.61 5.04 -13.61
N ALA A 717 -14.82 4.50 -13.50
CA ALA A 717 -16.02 5.16 -13.98
C ALA A 717 -16.43 6.30 -13.04
N ARG A 718 -17.24 7.21 -13.55
CA ARG A 718 -17.78 8.33 -12.78
C ARG A 718 -19.23 8.58 -13.14
N LYS A 719 -20.10 8.84 -12.16
CA LYS A 719 -21.48 9.28 -12.42
C LYS A 719 -21.42 10.65 -13.09
N GLY A 720 -22.14 10.83 -14.19
CA GLY A 720 -22.03 12.02 -15.03
C GLY A 720 -20.85 12.00 -16.01
N GLY A 721 -20.11 10.89 -16.13
CA GLY A 721 -19.06 10.72 -17.15
C GLY A 721 -17.71 11.36 -16.79
N LEU A 722 -16.87 11.48 -17.81
CA LEU A 722 -15.54 12.08 -17.76
C LEU A 722 -15.57 13.46 -17.09
N ARG A 723 -14.69 13.68 -16.10
CA ARG A 723 -14.42 15.00 -15.54
C ARG A 723 -13.15 15.55 -16.18
N LEU A 724 -13.34 16.46 -17.15
CA LEU A 724 -12.27 17.15 -17.87
C LEU A 724 -12.52 18.67 -17.85
N GLU A 725 -12.13 19.31 -16.75
CA GLU A 725 -12.45 20.72 -16.49
C GLU A 725 -11.35 21.44 -15.69
N LEU A 726 -11.32 22.76 -15.81
CA LEU A 726 -10.46 23.65 -15.03
C LEU A 726 -11.17 24.09 -13.75
N GLU A 727 -10.51 23.88 -12.62
CA GLU A 727 -10.88 24.42 -11.31
C GLU A 727 -9.79 25.38 -10.84
N TRP A 728 -10.18 26.49 -10.22
CA TRP A 728 -9.23 27.45 -9.65
C TRP A 728 -9.13 27.26 -8.14
N VAL A 729 -7.93 26.95 -7.66
CA VAL A 729 -7.64 26.92 -6.23
C VAL A 729 -7.11 28.28 -5.78
N GLU A 730 -7.82 28.90 -4.84
CA GLU A 730 -7.37 30.14 -4.21
C GLU A 730 -6.05 29.90 -3.46
N GLY A 731 -5.02 30.67 -3.79
CA GLY A 731 -3.68 30.51 -3.24
C GLY A 731 -3.64 30.64 -1.73
N GLU A 732 -4.52 31.44 -1.11
CA GLU A 732 -4.63 31.58 0.34
C GLU A 732 -4.87 30.23 1.05
N LYS A 733 -5.65 29.33 0.43
CA LYS A 733 -5.92 27.99 0.96
C LYS A 733 -4.68 27.09 0.97
N VAL A 734 -3.66 27.46 0.18
CA VAL A 734 -2.41 26.72 -0.01
C VAL A 734 -1.18 27.62 0.15
N LYS A 735 -1.27 28.66 0.99
CA LYS A 735 -0.17 29.57 1.36
C LYS A 735 0.61 30.15 0.17
N ARG A 736 -0.10 30.46 -0.93
CA ARG A 736 0.45 31.05 -2.16
C ARG A 736 -0.32 32.30 -2.56
N ALA A 737 0.34 33.19 -3.30
CA ALA A 737 -0.32 34.34 -3.89
C ALA A 737 -1.05 33.94 -5.19
N GLY A 738 -2.16 34.61 -5.49
CA GLY A 738 -2.94 34.40 -6.71
C GLY A 738 -3.78 33.12 -6.69
N ARG A 739 -4.28 32.74 -7.86
CA ARG A 739 -5.09 31.53 -8.07
C ARG A 739 -4.27 30.52 -8.84
N ILE A 740 -4.39 29.24 -8.51
CA ILE A 740 -3.64 28.17 -9.15
C ILE A 740 -4.62 27.31 -9.96
N PRO A 741 -4.41 27.15 -11.28
CA PRO A 741 -5.23 26.28 -12.11
C PRO A 741 -4.99 24.80 -11.76
N VAL A 742 -6.08 24.08 -11.51
CA VAL A 742 -6.12 22.64 -11.33
C VAL A 742 -7.02 22.06 -12.42
N VAL A 743 -6.47 21.27 -13.33
CA VAL A 743 -7.25 20.61 -14.38
C VAL A 743 -7.50 19.18 -13.97
N HIS A 744 -8.77 18.81 -13.82
CA HIS A 744 -9.17 17.42 -13.57
C HIS A 744 -9.21 16.67 -14.90
N ASN A 745 -8.66 15.45 -14.94
CA ASN A 745 -8.71 14.58 -16.11
C ASN A 745 -8.83 13.12 -15.64
N TYR A 746 -10.03 12.72 -15.19
CA TYR A 746 -10.32 11.38 -14.69
C TYR A 746 -11.79 11.01 -14.87
N GLY A 747 -12.15 9.73 -14.63
CA GLY A 747 -13.53 9.24 -14.80
C GLY A 747 -13.80 8.49 -16.10
N HIS A 748 -12.73 8.12 -16.82
CA HIS A 748 -12.76 7.48 -18.15
C HIS A 748 -13.38 6.08 -18.23
N GLY A 749 -13.82 5.48 -17.13
CA GLY A 749 -14.43 4.13 -17.16
C GLY A 749 -13.57 3.12 -17.93
N GLY A 750 -14.14 2.54 -18.99
CA GLY A 750 -13.48 1.56 -19.86
C GLY A 750 -12.71 2.13 -21.05
N TYR A 751 -12.80 3.44 -21.32
CA TYR A 751 -12.33 4.05 -22.57
C TYR A 751 -11.08 4.94 -22.40
N GLY A 752 -10.32 4.76 -21.32
CA GLY A 752 -9.16 5.61 -21.03
C GLY A 752 -8.02 5.55 -22.07
N TYR A 753 -7.85 4.44 -22.79
CA TYR A 753 -6.84 4.37 -23.86
C TYR A 753 -7.33 5.04 -25.14
N GLN A 754 -8.55 4.70 -25.57
CA GLN A 754 -9.17 5.26 -26.77
C GLN A 754 -9.46 6.76 -26.66
N ALA A 755 -9.54 7.37 -25.47
CA ALA A 755 -9.68 8.83 -25.34
C ALA A 755 -8.38 9.55 -24.93
N SER A 756 -7.26 8.84 -24.79
CA SER A 756 -6.07 9.37 -24.10
C SER A 756 -5.43 10.60 -24.77
N TRP A 757 -5.27 10.58 -26.09
CA TRP A 757 -4.64 11.68 -26.82
C TRP A 757 -5.58 12.86 -27.02
N GLY A 758 -6.87 12.62 -27.28
CA GLY A 758 -7.89 13.67 -27.37
C GLY A 758 -8.07 14.41 -26.04
N CYS A 759 -8.14 13.68 -24.92
CA CYS A 759 -8.17 14.31 -23.59
C CYS A 759 -6.90 15.11 -23.32
N ALA A 760 -5.72 14.61 -23.71
CA ALA A 760 -4.46 15.33 -23.57
C ALA A 760 -4.41 16.62 -24.42
N ASN A 761 -4.95 16.60 -25.64
CA ASN A 761 -5.08 17.79 -26.49
C ASN A 761 -5.97 18.85 -25.81
N ARG A 762 -7.10 18.42 -25.22
CA ARG A 762 -8.00 19.34 -24.50
C ARG A 762 -7.36 19.92 -23.23
N VAL A 763 -6.57 19.13 -22.49
CA VAL A 763 -5.79 19.65 -21.35
C VAL A 763 -4.78 20.69 -21.81
N LEU A 764 -4.05 20.43 -22.90
CA LEU A 764 -3.12 21.40 -23.45
C LEU A 764 -3.84 22.70 -23.81
N ALA A 765 -4.98 22.63 -24.50
CA ALA A 765 -5.78 23.82 -24.83
C ALA A 765 -6.22 24.60 -23.58
N LEU A 766 -6.72 23.92 -22.54
CA LEU A 766 -7.09 24.58 -21.27
C LEU A 766 -5.90 25.30 -20.62
N ILE A 767 -4.72 24.69 -20.64
CA ILE A 767 -3.51 25.23 -20.03
C ILE A 767 -2.92 26.37 -20.87
N ASP A 768 -2.95 26.24 -22.19
CA ASP A 768 -2.56 27.31 -23.11
C ASP A 768 -3.50 28.52 -22.95
N ASP A 769 -4.81 28.32 -22.81
CA ASP A 769 -5.78 29.40 -22.56
C ASP A 769 -5.51 30.13 -21.24
N VAL A 770 -5.16 29.38 -20.19
CA VAL A 770 -4.81 29.94 -18.87
C VAL A 770 -3.52 30.76 -18.92
N PHE A 771 -2.54 30.33 -19.72
CA PHE A 771 -1.21 30.92 -19.74
C PHE A 771 -0.94 31.85 -20.92
N SER A 772 -1.86 31.92 -21.88
CA SER A 772 -1.87 32.89 -22.95
C SER A 772 -2.03 34.29 -22.35
N PRO A 773 -1.28 35.29 -22.84
CA PRO A 773 -1.55 36.66 -22.47
C PRO A 773 -2.95 37.03 -22.98
N VAL A 774 -3.93 37.06 -22.09
CA VAL A 774 -5.23 37.69 -22.38
C VAL A 774 -4.94 39.10 -22.89
N GLY A 775 -5.52 39.43 -24.04
CA GLY A 775 -5.23 40.64 -24.80
C GLY A 775 -5.15 41.91 -23.95
N LYS A 776 -4.19 42.75 -24.32
CA LYS A 776 -4.29 44.21 -24.16
C LYS A 776 -5.57 44.73 -24.81
#